data_AF-A0A4V3XIM0-F1
#
_entry.id   AF-A0A4V3XIM0-F1
#
_cell.length_a   1.000
_cell.length_b   1.000
_cell.length_c   1.000
_cell.angle_alpha   90.00
_cell.angle_beta   90.00
_cell.angle_gamma   90.00
#
_symmetry.space_group_name_H-M   'P 1'
#
loop_
_entity.id
_entity.type
_entity.pdbx_description
1 polymer ?
#
loop_
_entity_poly.entity_id
_entity_poly.type
_entity_poly.pdbx_seq_one_letter_code
_entity_poly.pdbx_strand_id
1 'polypeptide(L)'
;MPSQLSALAANFTTAKPPFDRTDADIILMSSDSTLFLVHTLILSLASPVFADMLTLGQRARSSNSEGSVEEVPPLVAVSEGSKPLDAFLRLIYPVDRPTLSELRDVADVLEVSQKYQVSTAITRYAIDVMHRFIPSHPLSVFAVSCRFDLESDARAAACVASSNAMSRANFSYVAEMDHISAGAFFRLRLHLGRGASPLPNEDWNTFSFIHRNPADRLMPLNDNGLDTATKSSTAADPLVGWLNFGLFKREPANVTLRTSDAVHFPSHRFPLSLSSPILAHQISQAANATSMDSEVVVDVPESSQLLHLLLCSCYGVPLQLASTDRGLLSQLVGLVHAARKYEMLRTVDQARIFLQGALKDEPLRAYFIAVSLGWHVEAQAAARLAVTDCNTPDIGKVYVSEMEDVGAKAYYNLLAYDVAVQSSIGDVIRHYSRRTMKPSCYPDGRPQTAERTTTAYRNTDKILHPIVRREFTHAQLCNYSDAVCMPNLVEESRNMDEALQAAIAQDHNSYIVRVMFDSRLARGEIAWCTSPLTPPSLLAAMSLTQAVTATHTPMSIQPHLSIPIPTRVVSAVRGVTVALTKELPFLWSFVFQGSRNPRADVEGPYYIIGAPDRQIEDGKARLATVGDLKQYAPYLMTIVVKTPKGEPVPYATFDWWQADTAGSYSNTTYRLRGKFRADAHGVMEVLTVAPGEYGPRGYERAGHYHVILGPGETNPDLEMLTTQLYLCPNNDPKGMETDFLNYFRAPRRQNMVQSWSVATANSSEPYMGFPELDSSDTDTLNRVKWWNDELAKDELKVVAGAQTEIHLNAKGWFSL
;
A
#
# COMPACT_ATOMS: atom_id res chain seq x y z
N MET A 1 -9.33 53.83 32.82
CA MET A 1 -8.74 53.53 31.50
C MET A 1 -7.22 53.26 31.45
N PRO A 2 -6.29 53.88 32.23
CA PRO A 2 -4.85 53.62 32.00
C PRO A 2 -4.25 52.39 32.71
N SER A 3 -4.83 51.89 33.81
CA SER A 3 -4.09 50.99 34.73
C SER A 3 -4.15 49.49 34.40
N GLN A 4 -5.22 48.96 33.81
CA GLN A 4 -5.30 47.54 33.43
C GLN A 4 -4.82 47.26 32.00
N LEU A 5 -4.97 48.20 31.06
CA LEU A 5 -4.27 48.17 29.76
C LEU A 5 -2.75 48.21 29.96
N SER A 6 -2.25 48.92 30.99
CA SER A 6 -0.82 48.94 31.35
C SER A 6 -0.29 47.60 31.88
N ALA A 7 -1.14 46.73 32.44
CA ALA A 7 -0.73 45.41 32.93
C ALA A 7 -0.73 44.35 31.81
N LEU A 8 -1.58 44.51 30.79
CA LEU A 8 -1.54 43.74 29.54
C LEU A 8 -0.41 44.23 28.62
N ALA A 9 -0.16 45.55 28.55
CA ALA A 9 0.81 46.17 27.63
C ALA A 9 2.29 45.76 27.80
N ALA A 10 2.65 45.03 28.86
CA ALA A 10 4.01 44.50 29.00
C ALA A 10 4.35 43.41 27.95
N ASN A 11 3.33 42.76 27.37
CA ASN A 11 3.49 41.64 26.43
C ASN A 11 2.75 41.80 25.08
N PHE A 12 2.02 42.90 24.86
CA PHE A 12 1.20 43.11 23.65
C PHE A 12 1.52 44.44 22.97
N THR A 13 1.55 44.45 21.65
CA THR A 13 1.71 45.66 20.82
C THR A 13 0.35 46.21 20.39
N THR A 14 0.09 47.51 20.52
CA THR A 14 -1.13 48.11 19.96
C THR A 14 -0.95 48.39 18.47
N ALA A 15 -1.98 48.11 17.66
CA ALA A 15 -1.99 48.42 16.23
C ALA A 15 -1.80 49.92 15.97
N LYS A 16 -1.27 50.26 14.80
CA LYS A 16 -1.10 51.66 14.36
C LYS A 16 -2.46 52.26 13.93
N PRO A 17 -2.56 53.60 13.79
CA PRO A 17 -3.74 54.23 13.22
C PRO A 17 -4.16 53.58 11.88
N PRO A 18 -5.46 53.30 11.67
CA PRO A 18 -6.62 53.82 12.41
C PRO A 18 -7.20 52.87 13.48
N PHE A 19 -6.51 51.79 13.88
CA PHE A 19 -7.04 50.77 14.79
C PHE A 19 -6.56 50.91 16.25
N ASP A 20 -6.30 52.14 16.67
CA ASP A 20 -5.85 52.55 18.00
C ASP A 20 -6.89 53.43 18.74
N ARG A 21 -8.13 53.45 18.24
CA ARG A 21 -9.16 54.38 18.73
C ARG A 21 -9.74 53.95 20.07
N THR A 22 -10.01 54.93 20.93
CA THR A 22 -10.56 54.72 22.28
C THR A 22 -12.07 54.47 22.31
N ASP A 23 -12.77 54.68 21.20
CA ASP A 23 -14.22 54.45 21.04
C ASP A 23 -14.58 53.03 20.57
N ALA A 24 -13.58 52.16 20.41
CA ALA A 24 -13.77 50.77 20.04
C ALA A 24 -14.56 49.99 21.09
N ASP A 25 -15.52 49.19 20.63
CA ASP A 25 -16.39 48.34 21.46
C ASP A 25 -15.91 46.88 21.53
N ILE A 26 -14.83 46.54 20.83
CA ILE A 26 -14.18 45.22 20.84
C ILE A 26 -12.68 45.33 20.51
N ILE A 27 -11.87 44.43 21.09
CA ILE A 27 -10.44 44.30 20.81
C ILE A 27 -10.17 42.95 20.16
N LEU A 28 -9.60 42.95 18.94
CA LEU A 28 -9.08 41.74 18.32
C LEU A 28 -7.60 41.59 18.67
N MET A 29 -7.19 40.39 19.09
CA MET A 29 -5.80 40.04 19.33
C MET A 29 -5.31 39.13 18.22
N SER A 30 -4.34 39.58 17.43
CA SER A 30 -3.68 38.76 16.43
C SER A 30 -2.81 37.66 17.06
N SER A 31 -2.43 36.66 16.26
CA SER A 31 -1.58 35.55 16.71
C SER A 31 -0.16 35.99 17.09
N ASP A 32 0.32 37.11 16.54
CA ASP A 32 1.58 37.77 16.91
C ASP A 32 1.40 38.83 18.01
N SER A 33 0.34 38.70 18.83
CA SER A 33 0.13 39.49 20.05
C SER A 33 -0.06 40.99 19.81
N THR A 34 -0.63 41.37 18.66
CA THR A 34 -1.00 42.75 18.34
C THR A 34 -2.50 42.98 18.59
N LEU A 35 -2.83 44.07 19.29
CA LEU A 35 -4.19 44.46 19.66
C LEU A 35 -4.75 45.47 18.66
N PHE A 36 -5.89 45.13 18.05
CA PHE A 36 -6.65 45.98 17.14
C PHE A 36 -7.93 46.43 17.82
N LEU A 37 -8.06 47.75 18.01
CA LEU A 37 -9.26 48.37 18.57
C LEU A 37 -10.25 48.64 17.43
N VAL A 38 -11.35 47.88 17.42
CA VAL A 38 -12.32 47.86 16.31
C VAL A 38 -13.76 47.91 16.82
N HIS A 39 -14.70 47.97 15.87
CA HIS A 39 -16.12 48.16 16.09
C HIS A 39 -16.91 46.92 15.61
N THR A 40 -17.72 46.39 16.51
CA THR A 40 -18.58 45.21 16.36
C THR A 40 -19.55 45.40 15.19
N LEU A 41 -20.13 46.60 15.04
CA LEU A 41 -21.07 46.91 13.95
C LEU A 41 -20.42 46.71 12.58
N ILE A 42 -19.23 47.26 12.34
CA ILE A 42 -18.54 47.18 11.05
C ILE A 42 -18.13 45.73 10.75
N LEU A 43 -17.61 45.01 11.75
CA LEU A 43 -17.27 43.60 11.60
C LEU A 43 -18.50 42.75 11.25
N SER A 44 -19.62 42.95 11.96
CA SER A 44 -20.85 42.19 11.74
C SER A 44 -21.50 42.46 10.38
N LEU A 45 -21.42 43.70 9.88
CA LEU A 45 -21.91 44.05 8.54
C LEU A 45 -21.03 43.50 7.42
N ALA A 46 -19.72 43.47 7.63
CA ALA A 46 -18.77 43.03 6.61
C ALA A 46 -18.65 41.50 6.53
N SER A 47 -18.86 40.79 7.65
CA SER A 47 -18.63 39.36 7.79
C SER A 47 -19.74 38.66 8.58
N PRO A 48 -20.44 37.69 7.99
CA PRO A 48 -21.42 36.88 8.71
C PRO A 48 -20.77 36.04 9.82
N VAL A 49 -19.51 35.59 9.62
CA VAL A 49 -18.76 34.84 10.64
C VAL A 49 -18.55 35.67 11.90
N PHE A 50 -18.16 36.93 11.75
CA PHE A 50 -18.06 37.83 12.89
C PHE A 50 -19.42 38.13 13.51
N ALA A 51 -20.49 38.29 12.72
CA ALA A 51 -21.84 38.46 13.26
C ALA A 51 -22.27 37.28 14.16
N ASP A 52 -22.07 36.04 13.70
CA ASP A 52 -22.39 34.83 14.45
C ASP A 52 -21.51 34.67 15.70
N MET A 53 -20.19 34.87 15.57
CA MET A 53 -19.23 34.78 16.67
C MET A 53 -19.57 35.76 17.81
N LEU A 54 -19.92 37.00 17.45
CA LEU A 54 -20.23 38.06 18.41
C LEU A 54 -21.58 37.80 19.10
N THR A 55 -22.58 37.28 18.40
CA THR A 55 -23.87 36.91 19.02
C THR A 55 -23.74 35.74 20.00
N LEU A 56 -22.90 34.74 19.69
CA LEU A 56 -22.59 33.63 20.61
C LEU A 56 -21.88 34.13 21.88
N GLY A 57 -20.88 35.02 21.72
CA GLY A 57 -20.16 35.62 22.84
C GLY A 57 -21.05 36.47 23.76
N GLN A 58 -22.05 37.16 23.19
CA GLN A 58 -23.04 37.93 23.95
C GLN A 58 -24.01 37.02 24.72
N ARG A 59 -24.49 35.91 24.13
CA ARG A 59 -25.35 34.93 24.83
C ARG A 59 -24.64 34.26 26.01
N ALA A 60 -23.38 33.86 25.84
CA ALA A 60 -22.58 33.25 26.91
C ALA A 60 -22.34 34.20 28.10
N ARG A 61 -22.28 35.53 27.84
CA ARG A 61 -22.21 36.55 28.89
C ARG A 61 -23.54 36.74 29.62
N SER A 62 -24.66 36.71 28.89
CA SER A 62 -26.00 36.83 29.49
C SER A 62 -26.38 35.67 30.42
N SER A 63 -25.78 34.49 30.25
CA SER A 63 -26.01 33.32 31.12
C SER A 63 -25.09 33.26 32.35
N ASN A 64 -24.01 34.04 32.40
CA ASN A 64 -22.91 33.87 33.36
C ASN A 64 -22.58 35.09 34.25
N SER A 65 -23.48 36.06 34.47
CA SER A 65 -23.37 36.92 35.67
C SER A 65 -24.58 37.85 35.90
N GLU A 66 -25.25 37.64 37.04
CA GLU A 66 -25.55 38.75 37.93
C GLU A 66 -24.21 39.33 38.43
N GLY A 67 -23.94 40.61 38.15
CA GLY A 67 -22.98 41.42 38.90
C GLY A 67 -21.53 41.48 38.37
N SER A 68 -21.25 42.40 37.45
CA SER A 68 -20.20 43.45 37.52
C SER A 68 -19.96 44.04 36.13
N VAL A 69 -20.13 45.36 36.01
CA VAL A 69 -19.89 46.12 34.79
C VAL A 69 -18.38 46.35 34.69
N GLU A 70 -17.66 45.48 33.98
CA GLU A 70 -16.30 45.79 33.54
C GLU A 70 -16.36 46.74 32.33
N GLU A 71 -15.85 47.96 32.49
CA GLU A 71 -15.68 49.00 31.46
C GLU A 71 -14.72 48.61 30.31
N VAL A 72 -14.27 47.35 30.23
CA VAL A 72 -13.23 46.91 29.30
C VAL A 72 -13.87 46.24 28.08
N PRO A 73 -13.56 46.68 26.85
CA PRO A 73 -14.05 46.03 25.64
C PRO A 73 -13.64 44.55 25.61
N PRO A 74 -14.52 43.65 25.14
CA PRO A 74 -14.20 42.23 25.01
C PRO A 74 -12.96 41.99 24.14
N LEU A 75 -12.05 41.15 24.63
CA LEU A 75 -10.87 40.69 23.90
C LEU A 75 -11.18 39.39 23.16
N VAL A 76 -10.98 39.36 21.85
CA VAL A 76 -11.18 38.16 21.00
C VAL A 76 -9.86 37.82 20.30
N ALA A 77 -9.31 36.65 20.59
CA ALA A 77 -8.12 36.14 19.93
C ALA A 77 -8.47 35.59 18.54
N VAL A 78 -7.69 35.99 17.52
CA VAL A 78 -7.79 35.50 16.15
C VAL A 78 -6.49 34.82 15.72
N SER A 79 -6.54 33.98 14.69
CA SER A 79 -5.38 33.17 14.26
C SER A 79 -4.45 33.94 13.33
N GLU A 80 -4.93 35.04 12.76
CA GLU A 80 -4.30 35.89 11.78
C GLU A 80 -3.17 36.69 12.41
N GLY A 81 -2.06 36.83 11.68
CA GLY A 81 -0.98 37.75 12.07
C GLY A 81 -1.38 39.22 11.90
N SER A 82 -0.65 40.13 12.53
CA SER A 82 -0.96 41.57 12.53
C SER A 82 -1.06 42.18 11.13
N LYS A 83 -0.15 41.83 10.21
CA LYS A 83 -0.12 42.37 8.84
C LYS A 83 -1.38 42.04 8.01
N PRO A 84 -1.74 40.75 7.80
CA PRO A 84 -2.94 40.42 7.03
C PRO A 84 -4.23 40.87 7.72
N LEU A 85 -4.25 40.89 9.06
CA LEU A 85 -5.39 41.41 9.82
C LEU A 85 -5.56 42.92 9.63
N ASP A 86 -4.49 43.73 9.72
CA ASP A 86 -4.53 45.18 9.43
C ASP A 86 -5.06 45.43 8.01
N ALA A 87 -4.52 44.71 7.03
CA ALA A 87 -4.91 44.87 5.65
C ALA A 87 -6.37 44.49 5.39
N PHE A 88 -6.84 43.40 5.99
CA PHE A 88 -8.24 42.99 5.97
C PHE A 88 -9.16 44.04 6.61
N LEU A 89 -8.80 44.54 7.80
CA LEU A 89 -9.57 45.57 8.48
C LEU A 89 -9.66 46.85 7.63
N ARG A 90 -8.57 47.26 6.95
CA ARG A 90 -8.60 48.41 6.03
C ARG A 90 -9.48 48.19 4.79
N LEU A 91 -9.80 46.95 4.44
CA LEU A 91 -10.76 46.69 3.34
C LEU A 91 -12.21 46.92 3.75
N ILE A 92 -12.55 46.60 5.00
CA ILE A 92 -13.93 46.68 5.53
C ILE A 92 -14.23 48.02 6.20
N TYR A 93 -13.20 48.72 6.70
CA TYR A 93 -13.34 50.06 7.26
C TYR A 93 -13.31 51.13 6.16
N PRO A 94 -14.06 52.24 6.31
CA PRO A 94 -13.98 53.39 5.41
C PRO A 94 -12.72 54.22 5.69
N VAL A 95 -11.54 53.61 5.48
CA VAL A 95 -10.21 54.17 5.72
C VAL A 95 -9.32 53.98 4.49
N ASP A 96 -8.09 54.46 4.56
CA ASP A 96 -7.12 54.25 3.49
C ASP A 96 -6.92 52.76 3.20
N ARG A 97 -6.99 52.42 1.91
CA ARG A 97 -6.79 51.06 1.41
C ARG A 97 -5.41 50.53 1.81
N PRO A 98 -5.29 49.22 2.06
CA PRO A 98 -4.02 48.64 2.45
C PRO A 98 -3.01 48.69 1.30
N THR A 99 -1.73 48.87 1.64
CA THR A 99 -0.64 48.77 0.66
C THR A 99 -0.27 47.30 0.46
N LEU A 100 -0.61 46.75 -0.71
CA LEU A 100 -0.27 45.38 -1.09
C LEU A 100 0.84 45.43 -2.16
N SER A 101 2.09 45.24 -1.73
CA SER A 101 3.28 45.38 -2.58
C SER A 101 3.75 44.07 -3.20
N GLU A 102 3.50 42.96 -2.51
CA GLU A 102 3.89 41.63 -2.94
C GLU A 102 2.63 40.78 -3.23
N LEU A 103 2.76 39.80 -4.13
CA LEU A 103 1.67 38.86 -4.41
C LEU A 103 1.25 38.07 -3.16
N ARG A 104 2.20 37.82 -2.24
CA ARG A 104 1.95 37.18 -0.96
C ARG A 104 0.99 38.00 -0.09
N ASP A 105 1.16 39.31 -0.03
CA ASP A 105 0.27 40.21 0.73
C ASP A 105 -1.17 40.10 0.22
N VAL A 106 -1.33 40.01 -1.10
CA VAL A 106 -2.64 39.83 -1.75
C VAL A 106 -3.24 38.47 -1.36
N ALA A 107 -2.47 37.40 -1.44
CA ALA A 107 -2.92 36.06 -1.09
C ALA A 107 -3.33 35.96 0.40
N ASP A 108 -2.53 36.52 1.31
CA ASP A 108 -2.83 36.51 2.75
C ASP A 108 -4.14 37.27 3.04
N VAL A 109 -4.37 38.41 2.38
CA VAL A 109 -5.63 39.19 2.55
C VAL A 109 -6.85 38.49 1.96
N LEU A 110 -6.71 37.82 0.81
CA LEU A 110 -7.78 37.03 0.23
C LEU A 110 -8.11 35.81 1.11
N GLU A 111 -7.12 35.19 1.73
CA GLU A 111 -7.30 34.09 2.69
C GLU A 111 -8.09 34.53 3.92
N VAL A 112 -7.70 35.65 4.53
CA VAL A 112 -8.46 36.22 5.65
C VAL A 112 -9.89 36.58 5.23
N SER A 113 -10.06 37.15 4.03
CA SER A 113 -11.37 37.52 3.51
C SER A 113 -12.28 36.32 3.25
N GLN A 114 -11.73 35.22 2.72
CA GLN A 114 -12.45 33.97 2.50
C GLN A 114 -12.84 33.31 3.84
N LYS A 115 -11.92 33.26 4.80
CA LYS A 115 -12.17 32.71 6.15
C LYS A 115 -13.31 33.43 6.86
N TYR A 116 -13.36 34.75 6.73
CA TYR A 116 -14.43 35.56 7.31
C TYR A 116 -15.63 35.76 6.35
N GLN A 117 -15.68 35.04 5.23
CA GLN A 117 -16.79 35.03 4.27
C GLN A 117 -17.21 36.43 3.80
N VAL A 118 -16.24 37.29 3.54
CA VAL A 118 -16.48 38.66 3.10
C VAL A 118 -16.81 38.70 1.61
N SER A 119 -17.73 39.58 1.20
CA SER A 119 -18.19 39.67 -0.19
C SER A 119 -17.09 40.03 -1.20
N THR A 120 -17.25 39.57 -2.45
CA THR A 120 -16.34 39.88 -3.56
C THR A 120 -16.20 41.38 -3.84
N ALA A 121 -17.20 42.19 -3.46
CA ALA A 121 -17.13 43.63 -3.61
C ALA A 121 -16.02 44.26 -2.74
N ILE A 122 -15.75 43.70 -1.57
CA ILE A 122 -14.71 44.16 -0.65
C ILE A 122 -13.34 43.64 -1.09
N THR A 123 -13.27 42.40 -1.57
CA THR A 123 -12.02 41.80 -2.05
C THR A 123 -11.60 42.28 -3.44
N ARG A 124 -12.48 42.98 -4.18
CA ARG A 124 -12.20 43.55 -5.51
C ARG A 124 -10.90 44.33 -5.58
N TYR A 125 -10.60 45.14 -4.56
CA TYR A 125 -9.34 45.90 -4.52
C TYR A 125 -8.10 44.97 -4.55
N ALA A 126 -8.11 43.91 -3.75
CA ALA A 126 -7.01 42.95 -3.72
C ALA A 126 -6.88 42.20 -5.06
N ILE A 127 -8.01 41.84 -5.68
CA ILE A 127 -8.05 41.23 -7.02
C ILE A 127 -7.48 42.18 -8.09
N ASP A 128 -7.86 43.46 -8.08
CA ASP A 128 -7.34 44.47 -9.00
C ASP A 128 -5.83 44.69 -8.84
N VAL A 129 -5.31 44.62 -7.62
CA VAL A 129 -3.88 44.65 -7.35
C VAL A 129 -3.20 43.38 -7.87
N MET A 130 -3.82 42.21 -7.68
CA MET A 130 -3.33 40.93 -8.22
C MET A 130 -3.12 40.98 -9.74
N HIS A 131 -4.07 41.58 -10.48
CA HIS A 131 -3.98 41.72 -11.94
C HIS A 131 -2.72 42.44 -12.41
N ARG A 132 -2.19 43.37 -11.61
CA ARG A 132 -0.95 44.11 -11.93
C ARG A 132 0.28 43.21 -11.97
N PHE A 133 0.24 42.08 -11.27
CA PHE A 133 1.34 41.11 -11.26
C PHE A 133 1.32 40.15 -12.44
N ILE A 134 0.21 40.02 -13.17
CA ILE A 134 0.07 39.07 -14.30
C ILE A 134 1.22 39.16 -15.32
N PRO A 135 1.64 40.35 -15.79
CA PRO A 135 2.72 40.44 -16.78
C PRO A 135 4.08 39.94 -16.24
N SER A 136 4.30 40.09 -14.94
CA SER A 136 5.58 39.79 -14.28
C SER A 136 5.66 38.35 -13.74
N HIS A 137 4.57 37.84 -13.17
CA HIS A 137 4.51 36.58 -12.45
C HIS A 137 3.22 35.78 -12.80
N PRO A 138 2.98 35.45 -14.07
CA PRO A 138 1.71 34.86 -14.50
C PRO A 138 1.43 33.49 -13.87
N LEU A 139 2.46 32.67 -13.63
CA LEU A 139 2.29 31.34 -13.01
C LEU A 139 1.88 31.43 -11.52
N SER A 140 2.47 32.35 -10.77
CA SER A 140 2.11 32.56 -9.36
C SER A 140 0.71 33.18 -9.24
N VAL A 141 0.36 34.13 -10.11
CA VAL A 141 -1.00 34.69 -10.15
C VAL A 141 -2.03 33.63 -10.52
N PHE A 142 -1.72 32.74 -11.47
CA PHE A 142 -2.58 31.61 -11.80
C PHE A 142 -2.85 30.75 -10.55
N ALA A 143 -1.80 30.37 -9.81
CA ALA A 143 -1.94 29.54 -8.62
C ALA A 143 -2.76 30.21 -7.51
N VAL A 144 -2.53 31.51 -7.25
CA VAL A 144 -3.32 32.31 -6.31
C VAL A 144 -4.79 32.40 -6.77
N SER A 145 -5.03 32.59 -8.07
CA SER A 145 -6.39 32.65 -8.62
C SER A 145 -7.13 31.32 -8.46
N CYS A 146 -6.45 30.19 -8.68
CA CYS A 146 -7.01 28.85 -8.41
C CYS A 146 -7.35 28.63 -6.94
N ARG A 147 -6.50 29.10 -6.01
CA ARG A 147 -6.72 28.96 -4.56
C ARG A 147 -8.00 29.67 -4.09
N PHE A 148 -8.34 30.80 -4.71
CA PHE A 148 -9.48 31.65 -4.34
C PHE A 148 -10.68 31.55 -5.29
N ASP A 149 -10.72 30.53 -6.15
CA ASP A 149 -11.79 30.29 -7.12
C ASP A 149 -12.07 31.48 -8.08
N LEU A 150 -11.01 32.13 -8.54
CA LEU A 150 -11.05 33.30 -9.43
C LEU A 150 -10.79 32.90 -10.89
N GLU A 151 -11.77 32.25 -11.51
CA GLU A 151 -11.64 31.63 -12.85
C GLU A 151 -11.32 32.65 -13.98
N SER A 152 -11.85 33.87 -13.91
CA SER A 152 -11.52 34.94 -14.88
C SER A 152 -10.04 35.30 -14.85
N ASP A 153 -9.47 35.33 -13.64
CA ASP A 153 -8.13 35.85 -13.38
C ASP A 153 -7.09 34.75 -13.63
N ALA A 154 -7.44 33.50 -13.28
CA ALA A 154 -6.71 32.31 -13.68
C ALA A 154 -6.59 32.23 -15.22
N ARG A 155 -7.70 32.44 -15.95
CA ARG A 155 -7.69 32.46 -17.42
C ARG A 155 -6.79 33.57 -17.96
N ALA A 156 -6.88 34.79 -17.44
CA ALA A 156 -6.04 35.90 -17.86
C ALA A 156 -4.55 35.60 -17.65
N ALA A 157 -4.20 35.04 -16.50
CA ALA A 157 -2.84 34.64 -16.16
C ALA A 157 -2.32 33.51 -17.06
N ALA A 158 -3.13 32.49 -17.34
CA ALA A 158 -2.78 31.38 -18.23
C ALA A 158 -2.55 31.84 -19.67
N CYS A 159 -3.38 32.75 -20.20
CA CYS A 159 -3.19 33.32 -21.53
C CYS A 159 -1.85 34.07 -21.66
N VAL A 160 -1.49 34.87 -20.66
CA VAL A 160 -0.20 35.59 -20.65
C VAL A 160 0.96 34.61 -20.53
N ALA A 161 0.84 33.57 -19.68
CA ALA A 161 1.85 32.52 -19.58
C ALA A 161 2.07 31.78 -20.91
N SER A 162 1.01 31.50 -21.69
CA SER A 162 1.11 30.84 -22.99
C SER A 162 1.83 31.70 -24.04
N SER A 163 1.60 33.02 -24.00
CA SER A 163 2.29 33.97 -24.90
C SER A 163 3.80 34.09 -24.63
N ASN A 164 4.24 33.77 -23.41
CA ASN A 164 5.65 33.86 -23.02
C ASN A 164 6.42 32.58 -23.41
N ALA A 165 7.37 32.72 -24.33
CA ALA A 165 8.20 31.60 -24.79
C ALA A 165 9.02 30.94 -23.67
N MET A 166 9.45 31.72 -22.66
CA MET A 166 10.22 31.19 -21.52
C MET A 166 9.36 30.27 -20.65
N SER A 167 8.11 30.67 -20.38
CA SER A 167 7.14 29.88 -19.60
C SER A 167 6.71 28.60 -20.32
N ARG A 168 6.74 28.57 -21.66
CA ARG A 168 6.52 27.37 -22.47
C ARG A 168 7.71 26.42 -22.51
N ALA A 169 8.94 26.94 -22.54
CA ALA A 169 10.15 26.13 -22.69
C ALA A 169 10.66 25.54 -21.37
N ASN A 170 10.56 26.30 -20.27
CA ASN A 170 10.98 25.91 -18.92
C ASN A 170 9.79 26.05 -17.97
N PHE A 171 8.82 25.15 -18.07
CA PHE A 171 7.70 25.13 -17.13
C PHE A 171 8.22 24.81 -15.72
N SER A 172 8.43 25.85 -14.91
CA SER A 172 8.96 25.78 -13.56
C SER A 172 7.81 25.77 -12.55
N TYR A 173 7.84 24.80 -11.64
CA TYR A 173 6.92 24.73 -10.53
C TYR A 173 7.19 25.89 -9.56
N VAL A 174 6.18 26.72 -9.28
CA VAL A 174 6.28 27.83 -8.33
C VAL A 174 5.70 27.43 -6.98
N ALA A 175 6.19 28.03 -5.89
CA ALA A 175 5.78 27.66 -4.54
C ALA A 175 4.27 27.82 -4.30
N GLU A 176 3.63 28.81 -4.94
CA GLU A 176 2.19 29.05 -4.82
C GLU A 176 1.34 27.88 -5.37
N MET A 177 1.91 27.02 -6.24
CA MET A 177 1.22 25.85 -6.78
C MET A 177 1.09 24.69 -5.77
N ASP A 178 1.68 24.78 -4.57
CA ASP A 178 1.47 23.79 -3.51
C ASP A 178 -0.02 23.76 -3.06
N HIS A 179 -0.79 24.82 -3.33
CA HIS A 179 -2.18 24.98 -2.92
C HIS A 179 -3.23 24.71 -4.02
N ILE A 180 -2.83 24.19 -5.18
CA ILE A 180 -3.76 23.87 -6.27
C ILE A 180 -3.84 22.37 -6.51
N SER A 181 -4.94 21.89 -7.10
CA SER A 181 -5.09 20.48 -7.47
C SER A 181 -4.14 20.09 -8.61
N ALA A 182 -3.77 18.82 -8.68
CA ALA A 182 -3.04 18.26 -9.81
C ALA A 182 -3.84 18.40 -11.10
N GLY A 183 -5.17 18.37 -11.04
CA GLY A 183 -6.05 18.63 -12.17
C GLY A 183 -5.91 20.04 -12.74
N ALA A 184 -5.91 21.08 -11.89
CA ALA A 184 -5.71 22.47 -12.32
C ALA A 184 -4.33 22.67 -12.96
N PHE A 185 -3.29 22.06 -12.37
CA PHE A 185 -1.95 22.08 -12.93
C PHE A 185 -1.84 21.35 -14.27
N PHE A 186 -2.51 20.21 -14.43
CA PHE A 186 -2.60 19.48 -15.70
C PHE A 186 -3.22 20.34 -16.79
N ARG A 187 -4.35 21.00 -16.50
CA ARG A 187 -5.05 21.90 -17.43
C ARG A 187 -4.17 23.07 -17.86
N LEU A 188 -3.45 23.69 -16.93
CA LEU A 188 -2.47 24.74 -17.24
C LEU A 188 -1.38 24.23 -18.18
N ARG A 189 -0.75 23.10 -17.87
CA ARG A 189 0.31 22.51 -18.69
C ARG A 189 -0.18 22.15 -20.09
N LEU A 190 -1.39 21.59 -20.18
CA LEU A 190 -2.03 21.28 -21.46
C LEU A 190 -2.25 22.56 -22.30
N HIS A 191 -2.69 23.64 -21.66
CA HIS A 191 -2.85 24.93 -22.32
C HIS A 191 -1.51 25.48 -22.83
N LEU A 192 -0.46 25.46 -22.00
CA LEU A 192 0.88 25.93 -22.39
C LEU A 192 1.50 25.09 -23.52
N GLY A 193 1.27 23.77 -23.52
CA GLY A 193 1.77 22.85 -24.53
C GLY A 193 1.11 22.99 -25.91
N ARG A 194 -0.12 23.52 -25.96
CA ARG A 194 -0.85 23.81 -27.23
C ARG A 194 -0.37 25.11 -27.89
N GLY A 195 0.36 25.97 -27.17
CA GLY A 195 0.75 27.30 -27.64
C GLY A 195 -0.45 28.24 -27.84
N ALA A 196 -0.24 29.33 -28.58
CA ALA A 196 -1.30 30.30 -28.91
C ALA A 196 -2.29 29.81 -29.98
N SER A 197 -2.34 28.51 -30.29
CA SER A 197 -3.29 27.95 -31.25
C SER A 197 -4.65 27.84 -30.54
N PRO A 198 -5.65 28.65 -30.89
CA PRO A 198 -6.94 28.60 -30.21
C PRO A 198 -7.57 27.22 -30.46
N LEU A 199 -8.15 26.62 -29.41
CA LEU A 199 -9.27 25.72 -29.63
C LEU A 199 -10.35 26.47 -30.45
N PRO A 200 -11.20 25.79 -31.23
CA PRO A 200 -12.33 26.46 -31.86
C PRO A 200 -13.05 27.32 -30.80
N ASN A 201 -13.34 28.59 -31.10
CA ASN A 201 -13.77 29.60 -30.11
C ASN A 201 -14.92 29.15 -29.17
N GLU A 202 -15.73 28.18 -29.59
CA GLU A 202 -16.80 27.58 -28.79
C GLU A 202 -16.30 26.77 -27.58
N ASP A 203 -15.12 26.14 -27.69
CA ASP A 203 -14.54 25.28 -26.63
C ASP A 203 -13.77 26.10 -25.57
N TRP A 204 -13.38 27.35 -25.86
CA TRP A 204 -12.61 28.18 -24.93
C TRP A 204 -13.47 28.87 -23.85
N ASN A 205 -14.72 29.21 -24.19
CA ASN A 205 -15.66 29.79 -23.23
C ASN A 205 -16.16 28.75 -22.21
N THR A 206 -16.11 27.47 -22.57
CA THR A 206 -16.45 26.34 -21.70
C THR A 206 -15.24 25.80 -20.94
N PHE A 207 -14.01 26.05 -21.42
CA PHE A 207 -12.79 25.55 -20.76
C PHE A 207 -12.59 26.17 -19.38
N SER A 208 -12.62 25.36 -18.33
CA SER A 208 -12.44 25.80 -16.94
C SER A 208 -11.07 25.39 -16.41
N PHE A 209 -10.30 26.33 -15.87
CA PHE A 209 -8.97 26.06 -15.32
C PHE A 209 -9.02 25.51 -13.89
N ILE A 210 -9.89 26.07 -13.05
CA ILE A 210 -9.92 25.78 -11.61
C ILE A 210 -10.62 24.45 -11.38
N HIS A 211 -11.87 24.33 -11.83
CA HIS A 211 -12.67 23.12 -11.69
C HIS A 211 -12.79 22.38 -13.02
N ARG A 212 -12.88 21.04 -12.99
CA ARG A 212 -13.18 20.26 -14.19
C ARG A 212 -14.58 20.66 -14.71
N ASN A 213 -14.67 21.05 -15.98
CA ASN A 213 -15.94 21.13 -16.68
C ASN A 213 -16.08 19.90 -17.60
N PRO A 214 -17.19 19.13 -17.52
CA PRO A 214 -17.44 18.03 -18.46
C PRO A 214 -17.35 18.43 -19.94
N ALA A 215 -17.61 19.70 -20.25
CA ALA A 215 -17.47 20.28 -21.58
C ALA A 215 -16.01 20.47 -22.07
N ASP A 216 -15.00 20.30 -21.20
CA ASP A 216 -13.58 20.50 -21.52
C ASP A 216 -13.02 19.49 -22.54
N ARG A 217 -13.81 18.46 -22.91
CA ARG A 217 -13.42 17.30 -23.74
C ARG A 217 -12.18 16.56 -23.22
N LEU A 218 -11.80 16.81 -21.97
CA LEU A 218 -10.85 16.04 -21.18
C LEU A 218 -11.55 14.78 -20.68
N MET A 219 -11.76 13.84 -21.59
CA MET A 219 -12.36 12.56 -21.22
C MET A 219 -11.33 11.72 -20.47
N PRO A 220 -11.63 11.25 -19.25
CA PRO A 220 -10.90 10.15 -18.63
C PRO A 220 -10.82 8.98 -19.63
N LEU A 221 -9.75 8.20 -19.56
CA LEU A 221 -9.43 7.08 -20.47
C LEU A 221 -10.58 6.10 -20.77
N ASN A 222 -11.71 6.14 -20.05
CA ASN A 222 -12.84 5.21 -20.22
C ASN A 222 -14.24 5.79 -19.98
N ASP A 223 -14.46 7.11 -19.95
CA ASP A 223 -15.83 7.66 -19.89
C ASP A 223 -16.47 7.74 -21.29
N ASN A 224 -16.59 6.59 -21.96
CA ASN A 224 -17.65 6.43 -22.95
C ASN A 224 -18.96 6.13 -22.20
N GLY A 225 -19.56 7.16 -21.61
CA GLY A 225 -20.95 7.14 -21.19
C GLY A 225 -21.20 7.40 -19.71
N LEU A 226 -21.07 8.65 -19.29
CA LEU A 226 -21.90 9.16 -18.19
C LEU A 226 -22.30 10.62 -18.45
N ASP A 227 -22.93 10.84 -19.61
CA ASP A 227 -23.79 12.00 -19.87
C ASP A 227 -24.89 11.60 -20.85
N THR A 228 -25.69 10.61 -20.47
CA THR A 228 -27.06 10.48 -20.96
C THR A 228 -27.97 10.13 -19.79
N ALA A 229 -28.43 11.18 -19.10
CA ALA A 229 -29.74 11.12 -18.48
C ALA A 229 -30.74 10.64 -19.56
N THR A 230 -31.59 9.68 -19.19
CA THR A 230 -32.71 9.11 -19.94
C THR A 230 -32.40 8.18 -21.14
N LYS A 231 -32.34 6.87 -20.86
CA LYS A 231 -33.32 5.86 -21.33
C LYS A 231 -32.93 4.43 -20.89
N SER A 232 -33.68 3.92 -19.91
CA SER A 232 -34.02 2.51 -19.64
C SER A 232 -33.29 1.42 -20.46
N SER A 233 -32.46 0.61 -19.80
CA SER A 233 -32.52 -0.85 -19.95
C SER A 233 -32.03 -1.57 -18.68
N THR A 234 -32.99 -2.23 -18.03
CA THR A 234 -32.94 -3.43 -17.18
C THR A 234 -31.59 -4.16 -17.02
N ALA A 235 -30.67 -3.60 -16.23
CA ALA A 235 -29.68 -4.35 -15.47
C ALA A 235 -29.93 -4.03 -13.99
N ALA A 236 -30.20 -5.05 -13.19
CA ALA A 236 -30.62 -4.90 -11.80
C ALA A 236 -29.66 -3.97 -11.03
N ASP A 237 -30.23 -2.93 -10.43
CA ASP A 237 -29.55 -1.98 -9.54
C ASP A 237 -28.76 -2.76 -8.46
N PRO A 238 -27.46 -2.52 -8.26
CA PRO A 238 -26.66 -3.22 -7.23
C PRO A 238 -27.26 -3.09 -5.82
N LEU A 239 -27.95 -1.99 -5.52
CA LEU A 239 -28.75 -1.82 -4.30
C LEU A 239 -29.89 -2.85 -4.23
N VAL A 240 -30.55 -3.14 -5.35
CA VAL A 240 -31.58 -4.20 -5.47
C VAL A 240 -30.96 -5.59 -5.34
N GLY A 241 -29.74 -5.81 -5.85
CA GLY A 241 -28.98 -7.05 -5.63
C GLY A 241 -28.67 -7.29 -4.15
N TRP A 242 -28.25 -6.26 -3.43
CA TRP A 242 -27.95 -6.33 -1.99
C TRP A 242 -29.20 -6.49 -1.12
N LEU A 243 -30.31 -5.84 -1.48
CA LEU A 243 -31.64 -6.10 -0.89
C LEU A 243 -32.15 -7.54 -1.20
N ASN A 244 -31.62 -8.19 -2.23
CA ASN A 244 -32.00 -9.53 -2.67
C ASN A 244 -31.09 -10.67 -2.15
N PHE A 245 -29.92 -10.38 -1.56
CA PHE A 245 -29.08 -11.41 -0.91
C PHE A 245 -29.73 -12.04 0.32
N GLY A 246 -30.85 -11.49 0.80
CA GLY A 246 -31.61 -12.02 1.94
C GLY A 246 -30.85 -11.95 3.27
N LEU A 247 -29.65 -11.34 3.30
CA LEU A 247 -28.79 -11.25 4.49
C LEU A 247 -29.49 -10.50 5.64
N PHE A 248 -30.34 -9.51 5.31
CA PHE A 248 -31.08 -8.66 6.24
C PHE A 248 -32.57 -9.01 6.35
N LYS A 249 -33.07 -9.96 5.54
CA LYS A 249 -34.44 -10.48 5.63
C LYS A 249 -34.55 -11.67 6.61
N ARG A 250 -33.43 -12.09 7.21
CA ARG A 250 -33.39 -13.12 8.27
C ARG A 250 -33.74 -12.45 9.61
N GLU A 251 -34.77 -12.95 10.30
CA GLU A 251 -35.29 -12.33 11.53
C GLU A 251 -34.31 -12.32 12.72
N PRO A 252 -34.29 -11.26 13.56
CA PRO A 252 -34.59 -9.88 13.24
C PRO A 252 -33.33 -9.00 13.25
N ALA A 253 -33.21 -8.16 12.23
CA ALA A 253 -32.39 -6.96 12.29
C ALA A 253 -32.81 -6.13 13.53
N ASN A 254 -31.83 -5.73 14.34
CA ASN A 254 -32.06 -5.11 15.65
C ASN A 254 -31.51 -3.68 15.74
N VAL A 255 -31.12 -3.13 14.60
CA VAL A 255 -30.70 -1.75 14.40
C VAL A 255 -30.93 -1.36 12.94
N THR A 256 -31.36 -0.14 12.70
CA THR A 256 -31.52 0.43 11.36
C THR A 256 -30.59 1.63 11.21
N LEU A 257 -29.71 1.59 10.21
CA LEU A 257 -28.86 2.73 9.87
C LEU A 257 -29.59 3.60 8.84
N ARG A 258 -29.73 4.89 9.12
CA ARG A 258 -30.34 5.86 8.19
C ARG A 258 -29.25 6.74 7.60
N THR A 259 -29.12 6.72 6.28
CA THR A 259 -28.11 7.46 5.54
C THR A 259 -28.50 8.92 5.29
N SER A 260 -27.53 9.72 4.84
CA SER A 260 -27.75 11.14 4.47
C SER A 260 -28.75 11.34 3.33
N ASP A 261 -28.86 10.36 2.42
CA ASP A 261 -29.84 10.30 1.33
C ASP A 261 -31.18 9.66 1.76
N ALA A 262 -31.42 9.55 3.07
CA ALA A 262 -32.64 9.04 3.70
C ALA A 262 -32.98 7.58 3.33
N VAL A 263 -31.97 6.76 2.98
CA VAL A 263 -32.13 5.32 2.75
C VAL A 263 -31.93 4.58 4.07
N HIS A 264 -32.78 3.59 4.33
CA HIS A 264 -32.77 2.82 5.57
C HIS A 264 -32.15 1.45 5.34
N PHE A 265 -31.14 1.11 6.14
CA PHE A 265 -30.40 -0.14 6.10
C PHE A 265 -30.69 -0.95 7.37
N PRO A 266 -31.65 -1.89 7.35
CA PRO A 266 -31.84 -2.83 8.46
C PRO A 266 -30.57 -3.66 8.63
N SER A 267 -30.04 -3.76 9.84
CA SER A 267 -28.72 -4.33 10.15
C SER A 267 -28.69 -5.03 11.51
N HIS A 268 -27.54 -5.63 11.83
CA HIS A 268 -27.34 -6.41 13.03
C HIS A 268 -26.27 -5.75 13.92
N ARG A 269 -26.58 -5.54 15.21
CA ARG A 269 -25.67 -4.88 16.17
C ARG A 269 -24.33 -5.59 16.31
N PHE A 270 -24.32 -6.93 16.28
CA PHE A 270 -23.10 -7.71 16.55
C PHE A 270 -22.00 -7.50 15.48
N PRO A 271 -22.25 -7.71 14.17
CA PRO A 271 -21.27 -7.38 13.13
C PRO A 271 -20.80 -5.93 13.16
N LEU A 272 -21.73 -4.98 13.32
CA LEU A 272 -21.39 -3.55 13.36
C LEU A 272 -20.49 -3.21 14.56
N SER A 273 -20.81 -3.76 15.73
CA SER A 273 -20.03 -3.48 16.96
C SER A 273 -18.67 -4.16 16.95
N LEU A 274 -18.55 -5.31 16.29
CA LEU A 274 -17.28 -6.02 16.13
C LEU A 274 -16.36 -5.30 15.12
N SER A 275 -16.95 -4.72 14.08
CA SER A 275 -16.21 -4.07 13.00
C SER A 275 -15.87 -2.61 13.29
N SER A 276 -16.69 -1.91 14.09
CA SER A 276 -16.51 -0.50 14.41
C SER A 276 -16.84 -0.21 15.89
N PRO A 277 -15.88 0.27 16.69
CA PRO A 277 -16.15 0.72 18.05
C PRO A 277 -17.02 1.98 18.09
N ILE A 278 -16.92 2.85 17.08
CA ILE A 278 -17.71 4.09 16.98
C ILE A 278 -19.18 3.77 16.71
N LEU A 279 -19.46 2.87 15.76
CA LEU A 279 -20.84 2.40 15.55
C LEU A 279 -21.36 1.66 16.79
N ALA A 280 -20.53 0.85 17.47
CA ALA A 280 -20.93 0.22 18.73
C ALA A 280 -21.40 1.26 19.76
N HIS A 281 -20.64 2.35 19.91
CA HIS A 281 -20.97 3.43 20.83
C HIS A 281 -22.25 4.17 20.42
N GLN A 282 -22.38 4.56 19.14
CA GLN A 282 -23.58 5.24 18.62
C GLN A 282 -24.85 4.38 18.78
N ILE A 283 -24.75 3.08 18.51
CA ILE A 283 -25.83 2.12 18.71
C ILE A 283 -26.21 2.03 20.19
N SER A 284 -25.22 2.00 21.10
CA SER A 284 -25.48 1.96 22.54
C SER A 284 -26.18 3.22 23.05
N GLN A 285 -25.79 4.40 22.56
CA GLN A 285 -26.44 5.67 22.90
C GLN A 285 -27.87 5.73 22.37
N ALA A 286 -28.07 5.34 21.11
CA ALA A 286 -29.39 5.29 20.49
C ALA A 286 -30.31 4.32 21.23
N ALA A 287 -29.82 3.12 21.59
CA ALA A 287 -30.57 2.13 22.35
C ALA A 287 -30.96 2.59 23.77
N ASN A 288 -30.17 3.46 24.39
CA ASN A 288 -30.49 4.04 25.70
C ASN A 288 -31.50 5.18 25.61
N ALA A 289 -31.62 5.82 24.44
CA ALA A 289 -32.56 6.92 24.19
C ALA A 289 -33.95 6.44 23.77
N THR A 290 -34.08 5.23 23.20
CA THR A 290 -35.37 4.64 22.81
C THR A 290 -36.03 3.86 23.96
N SER A 291 -37.36 3.96 24.05
CA SER A 291 -38.16 3.11 24.95
C SER A 291 -38.07 1.63 24.55
N MET A 292 -38.30 0.71 25.51
CA MET A 292 -38.12 -0.75 25.40
C MET A 292 -38.72 -1.45 24.15
N ASP A 293 -39.68 -0.83 23.46
CA ASP A 293 -40.36 -1.37 22.26
C ASP A 293 -40.08 -0.61 20.95
N SER A 294 -39.17 0.38 20.95
CA SER A 294 -38.91 1.23 19.77
C SER A 294 -37.67 0.78 18.99
N GLU A 295 -37.78 0.78 17.66
CA GLU A 295 -36.69 0.44 16.74
C GLU A 295 -35.48 1.37 16.94
N VAL A 296 -34.29 0.79 17.09
CA VAL A 296 -33.05 1.58 17.27
C VAL A 296 -32.57 2.07 15.91
N VAL A 297 -32.74 3.36 15.66
CA VAL A 297 -32.30 4.03 14.44
C VAL A 297 -31.04 4.84 14.73
N VAL A 298 -30.00 4.67 13.90
CA VAL A 298 -28.76 5.43 13.98
C VAL A 298 -28.55 6.20 12.68
N ASP A 299 -28.40 7.51 12.79
CA ASP A 299 -28.14 8.39 11.66
C ASP A 299 -26.66 8.40 11.30
N VAL A 300 -26.36 8.15 10.03
CA VAL A 300 -25.00 8.17 9.48
C VAL A 300 -24.93 9.17 8.31
N PRO A 301 -23.89 10.02 8.24
CA PRO A 301 -23.80 11.05 7.21
C PRO A 301 -23.31 10.54 5.85
N GLU A 302 -22.97 9.27 5.72
CA GLU A 302 -22.55 8.66 4.45
C GLU A 302 -23.75 8.43 3.51
N SER A 303 -23.49 8.31 2.21
CA SER A 303 -24.52 7.97 1.22
C SER A 303 -24.85 6.47 1.25
N SER A 304 -25.98 6.10 0.66
CA SER A 304 -26.38 4.69 0.52
C SER A 304 -25.33 3.81 -0.17
N GLN A 305 -24.65 4.29 -1.22
CA GLN A 305 -23.61 3.50 -1.91
C GLN A 305 -22.40 3.24 -1.01
N LEU A 306 -21.96 4.27 -0.27
CA LEU A 306 -20.80 4.17 0.59
C LEU A 306 -21.07 3.29 1.82
N LEU A 307 -22.26 3.47 2.42
CA LEU A 307 -22.68 2.65 3.55
C LEU A 307 -22.82 1.18 3.14
N HIS A 308 -23.35 0.90 1.95
CA HIS A 308 -23.41 -0.46 1.41
C HIS A 308 -22.02 -1.13 1.37
N LEU A 309 -20.99 -0.45 0.90
CA LEU A 309 -19.61 -0.98 0.88
C LEU A 309 -19.05 -1.22 2.29
N LEU A 310 -19.30 -0.30 3.22
CA LEU A 310 -18.92 -0.47 4.63
C LEU A 310 -19.60 -1.68 5.25
N LEU A 311 -20.90 -1.85 5.00
CA LEU A 311 -21.68 -2.99 5.49
C LEU A 311 -21.19 -4.30 4.88
N CYS A 312 -20.92 -4.36 3.57
CA CYS A 312 -20.28 -5.53 2.95
C CYS A 312 -19.03 -5.96 3.73
N SER A 313 -18.16 -5.01 4.09
CA SER A 313 -16.98 -5.29 4.90
C SER A 313 -17.33 -5.79 6.31
N CYS A 314 -18.30 -5.19 7.00
CA CYS A 314 -18.77 -5.64 8.32
C CYS A 314 -19.29 -7.08 8.32
N TYR A 315 -19.96 -7.48 7.24
CA TYR A 315 -20.50 -8.83 7.09
C TYR A 315 -19.51 -9.83 6.47
N GLY A 316 -18.25 -9.42 6.25
CA GLY A 316 -17.21 -10.28 5.70
C GLY A 316 -17.33 -10.56 4.19
N VAL A 317 -18.13 -9.76 3.47
CA VAL A 317 -18.24 -9.83 2.02
C VAL A 317 -17.04 -9.11 1.40
N PRO A 318 -16.24 -9.77 0.54
CA PRO A 318 -15.13 -9.12 -0.17
C PRO A 318 -15.61 -7.93 -1.01
N LEU A 319 -14.90 -6.80 -0.92
CA LEU A 319 -15.24 -5.58 -1.66
C LEU A 319 -15.25 -5.79 -3.18
N GLN A 320 -14.44 -6.71 -3.68
CA GLN A 320 -14.39 -7.16 -5.08
C GLN A 320 -15.72 -7.69 -5.60
N LEU A 321 -16.54 -8.28 -4.71
CA LEU A 321 -17.86 -8.84 -5.04
C LEU A 321 -18.99 -7.84 -4.79
N ALA A 322 -18.71 -6.75 -4.07
CA ALA A 322 -19.70 -5.76 -3.67
C ALA A 322 -19.93 -4.66 -4.71
N SER A 323 -18.94 -4.41 -5.59
CA SER A 323 -19.04 -3.40 -6.64
C SER A 323 -18.90 -4.02 -8.02
N THR A 324 -19.60 -3.46 -9.01
CA THR A 324 -19.26 -3.69 -10.41
C THR A 324 -17.85 -3.16 -10.69
N ASP A 325 -17.09 -3.93 -11.47
CA ASP A 325 -15.62 -3.90 -11.62
C ASP A 325 -14.96 -2.52 -11.81
N ARG A 326 -15.69 -1.49 -12.28
CA ARG A 326 -15.12 -0.18 -12.65
C ARG A 326 -15.46 0.99 -11.73
N GLY A 327 -16.50 0.86 -10.89
CA GLY A 327 -16.97 1.96 -10.01
C GLY A 327 -16.26 2.05 -8.66
N LEU A 328 -15.64 0.96 -8.20
CA LEU A 328 -15.09 0.87 -6.85
C LEU A 328 -13.86 1.76 -6.63
N LEU A 329 -12.99 1.89 -7.65
CA LEU A 329 -11.79 2.74 -7.55
C LEU A 329 -12.16 4.20 -7.26
N SER A 330 -13.20 4.71 -7.92
CA SER A 330 -13.68 6.08 -7.71
C SER A 330 -14.27 6.29 -6.30
N GLN A 331 -14.81 5.22 -5.69
CA GLN A 331 -15.39 5.27 -4.34
C GLN A 331 -14.37 4.96 -3.24
N LEU A 332 -13.16 4.50 -3.60
CA LEU A 332 -12.18 3.99 -2.64
C LEU A 332 -11.70 5.05 -1.65
N VAL A 333 -11.51 6.28 -2.12
CA VAL A 333 -11.09 7.41 -1.27
C VAL A 333 -12.15 7.67 -0.19
N GLY A 334 -13.42 7.79 -0.60
CA GLY A 334 -14.55 7.94 0.31
C GLY A 334 -14.68 6.76 1.28
N LEU A 335 -14.50 5.52 0.79
CA LEU A 335 -14.59 4.31 1.61
C LEU A 335 -13.53 4.28 2.70
N VAL A 336 -12.29 4.60 2.37
CA VAL A 336 -11.19 4.59 3.34
C VAL A 336 -11.33 5.74 4.34
N HIS A 337 -11.78 6.92 3.92
CA HIS A 337 -12.08 8.01 4.85
C HIS A 337 -13.20 7.65 5.83
N ALA A 338 -14.30 7.06 5.34
CA ALA A 338 -15.39 6.61 6.21
C ALA A 338 -14.94 5.44 7.11
N ALA A 339 -14.17 4.48 6.59
CA ALA A 339 -13.63 3.38 7.37
C ALA A 339 -12.68 3.88 8.48
N ARG A 340 -11.82 4.87 8.20
CA ARG A 340 -10.99 5.53 9.23
C ARG A 340 -11.85 6.25 10.27
N LYS A 341 -12.86 7.00 9.81
CA LYS A 341 -13.82 7.71 10.68
C LYS A 341 -14.56 6.77 11.61
N TYR A 342 -14.89 5.55 11.18
CA TYR A 342 -15.55 4.53 11.98
C TYR A 342 -14.57 3.54 12.64
N GLU A 343 -13.25 3.78 12.56
CA GLU A 343 -12.20 2.89 13.08
C GLU A 343 -12.25 1.43 12.55
N MET A 344 -12.73 1.25 11.32
CA MET A 344 -12.85 -0.04 10.63
C MET A 344 -11.55 -0.44 9.93
N LEU A 345 -10.51 -0.79 10.69
CA LEU A 345 -9.16 -1.09 10.16
C LEU A 345 -9.16 -2.20 9.10
N ARG A 346 -9.98 -3.25 9.28
CA ARG A 346 -10.07 -4.37 8.31
C ARG A 346 -10.57 -3.89 6.94
N THR A 347 -11.47 -2.91 6.91
CA THR A 347 -11.99 -2.34 5.67
C THR A 347 -10.92 -1.53 4.94
N VAL A 348 -10.07 -0.82 5.68
CA VAL A 348 -8.90 -0.13 5.13
C VAL A 348 -7.93 -1.14 4.49
N ASP A 349 -7.66 -2.26 5.16
CA ASP A 349 -6.80 -3.32 4.61
C ASP A 349 -7.40 -3.98 3.36
N GLN A 350 -8.71 -4.26 3.36
CA GLN A 350 -9.42 -4.77 2.19
C GLN A 350 -9.37 -3.80 1.00
N ALA A 351 -9.59 -2.51 1.25
CA ALA A 351 -9.47 -1.46 0.24
C ALA A 351 -8.03 -1.37 -0.32
N ARG A 352 -7.03 -1.55 0.55
CA ARG A 352 -5.62 -1.56 0.15
C ARG A 352 -5.25 -2.75 -0.73
N ILE A 353 -5.73 -3.95 -0.38
CA ILE A 353 -5.57 -5.16 -1.21
C ILE A 353 -6.26 -4.98 -2.56
N PHE A 354 -7.45 -4.37 -2.58
CA PHE A 354 -8.15 -4.05 -3.82
C PHE A 354 -7.33 -3.12 -4.72
N LEU A 355 -6.78 -2.03 -4.17
CA LEU A 355 -5.93 -1.10 -4.92
C LEU A 355 -4.68 -1.79 -5.48
N GLN A 356 -4.06 -2.70 -4.70
CA GLN A 356 -2.90 -3.47 -5.14
C GLN A 356 -3.21 -4.35 -6.36
N GLY A 357 -4.43 -4.89 -6.46
CA GLY A 357 -4.89 -5.60 -7.66
C GLY A 357 -4.99 -4.68 -8.88
N ALA A 358 -5.49 -3.46 -8.70
CA ALA A 358 -5.69 -2.47 -9.77
C ALA A 358 -4.40 -1.78 -10.26
N LEU A 359 -3.25 -1.98 -9.59
CA LEU A 359 -1.98 -1.35 -9.94
C LEU A 359 -1.53 -1.60 -11.38
N LYS A 360 -1.82 -2.78 -11.93
CA LYS A 360 -1.44 -3.15 -13.29
C LYS A 360 -2.39 -2.61 -14.35
N ASP A 361 -3.69 -2.59 -14.03
CA ASP A 361 -4.73 -2.23 -15.00
C ASP A 361 -4.84 -0.71 -15.16
N GLU A 362 -4.76 0.04 -14.06
CA GLU A 362 -4.93 1.49 -14.04
C GLU A 362 -3.90 2.21 -13.14
N PRO A 363 -2.60 2.10 -13.44
CA PRO A 363 -1.53 2.59 -12.55
C PRO A 363 -1.59 4.10 -12.27
N LEU A 364 -2.00 4.92 -13.25
CA LEU A 364 -2.10 6.37 -13.06
C LEU A 364 -3.21 6.74 -12.07
N ARG A 365 -4.38 6.09 -12.16
CA ARG A 365 -5.48 6.31 -11.20
C ARG A 365 -5.07 5.80 -9.82
N ALA A 366 -4.49 4.61 -9.76
CA ALA A 366 -4.05 4.02 -8.50
C ALA A 366 -2.97 4.86 -7.81
N TYR A 367 -2.11 5.55 -8.56
CA TYR A 367 -1.14 6.50 -8.02
C TYR A 367 -1.82 7.64 -7.27
N PHE A 368 -2.75 8.36 -7.89
CA PHE A 368 -3.42 9.49 -7.25
C PHE A 368 -4.27 9.06 -6.06
N ILE A 369 -4.95 7.90 -6.14
CA ILE A 369 -5.69 7.31 -5.01
C ILE A 369 -4.75 6.96 -3.85
N ALA A 370 -3.61 6.32 -4.13
CA ALA A 370 -2.64 5.97 -3.10
C ALA A 370 -2.05 7.22 -2.42
N VAL A 371 -1.78 8.28 -3.21
CA VAL A 371 -1.28 9.56 -2.67
C VAL A 371 -2.32 10.24 -1.80
N SER A 372 -3.59 10.34 -2.25
CA SER A 372 -4.66 10.96 -1.46
C SER A 372 -4.91 10.22 -0.14
N LEU A 373 -4.71 8.90 -0.11
CA LEU A 373 -4.88 8.07 1.08
C LEU A 373 -3.64 7.98 1.98
N GLY A 374 -2.49 8.51 1.56
CA GLY A 374 -1.22 8.43 2.29
C GLY A 374 -0.58 7.02 2.23
N TRP A 375 -0.92 6.21 1.24
CA TRP A 375 -0.38 4.87 1.03
C TRP A 375 0.90 4.91 0.19
N HIS A 376 2.00 5.26 0.84
CA HIS A 376 3.26 5.55 0.16
C HIS A 376 3.86 4.39 -0.66
N VAL A 377 3.73 3.15 -0.16
CA VAL A 377 4.29 1.97 -0.83
C VAL A 377 3.53 1.68 -2.13
N GLU A 378 2.20 1.75 -2.08
CA GLU A 378 1.32 1.58 -3.24
C GLU A 378 1.52 2.72 -4.25
N ALA A 379 1.65 3.96 -3.78
CA ALA A 379 1.93 5.12 -4.64
C ALA A 379 3.25 4.94 -5.39
N GLN A 380 4.30 4.42 -4.73
CA GLN A 380 5.58 4.14 -5.38
C GLN A 380 5.46 3.03 -6.43
N ALA A 381 4.76 1.95 -6.12
CA ALA A 381 4.54 0.86 -7.06
C ALA A 381 3.73 1.32 -8.28
N ALA A 382 2.68 2.11 -8.06
CA ALA A 382 1.85 2.71 -9.09
C ALA A 382 2.64 3.68 -9.99
N ALA A 383 3.46 4.56 -9.40
CA ALA A 383 4.29 5.51 -10.13
C ALA A 383 5.31 4.81 -11.04
N ARG A 384 5.92 3.72 -10.56
CA ARG A 384 6.83 2.91 -11.37
C ARG A 384 6.11 2.34 -12.57
N LEU A 385 4.99 1.66 -12.36
CA LEU A 385 4.19 1.07 -13.43
C LEU A 385 3.71 2.12 -14.44
N ALA A 386 3.23 3.27 -13.96
CA ALA A 386 2.77 4.38 -14.82
C ALA A 386 3.85 4.97 -15.75
N VAL A 387 5.13 4.86 -15.38
CA VAL A 387 6.25 5.40 -16.17
C VAL A 387 6.88 4.32 -17.06
N THR A 388 6.91 3.07 -16.61
CA THR A 388 7.62 1.98 -17.32
C THR A 388 6.74 1.11 -18.22
N ASP A 389 5.43 1.06 -17.99
CA ASP A 389 4.53 0.20 -18.77
C ASP A 389 4.13 0.86 -20.10
N CYS A 390 4.35 0.16 -21.21
CA CYS A 390 4.05 0.65 -22.54
C CYS A 390 2.56 0.72 -22.89
N ASN A 391 1.71 0.00 -22.14
CA ASN A 391 0.26 0.05 -22.29
C ASN A 391 -0.33 1.28 -21.59
N THR A 392 0.44 1.92 -20.72
CA THR A 392 0.02 3.17 -20.09
C THR A 392 0.18 4.33 -21.08
N PRO A 393 -0.88 5.11 -21.30
CA PRO A 393 -0.77 6.27 -22.16
C PRO A 393 0.01 7.38 -21.47
N ASP A 394 0.51 8.31 -22.28
CA ASP A 394 1.38 9.40 -21.84
C ASP A 394 0.85 10.13 -20.60
N ILE A 395 1.52 9.99 -19.45
CA ILE A 395 1.15 10.63 -18.19
C ILE A 395 1.06 12.17 -18.32
N GLY A 396 1.72 12.75 -19.33
CA GLY A 396 1.67 14.19 -19.63
C GLY A 396 0.44 14.62 -20.42
N LYS A 397 -0.37 13.68 -20.94
CA LYS A 397 -1.51 13.94 -21.84
C LYS A 397 -2.81 13.28 -21.39
N VAL A 398 -2.74 12.37 -20.43
CA VAL A 398 -3.89 11.66 -19.87
C VAL A 398 -4.38 12.39 -18.62
N TYR A 399 -5.66 12.69 -18.60
CA TYR A 399 -6.35 13.19 -17.42
C TYR A 399 -7.09 12.06 -16.69
N VAL A 400 -7.05 12.08 -15.36
CA VAL A 400 -7.87 11.21 -14.51
C VAL A 400 -8.56 12.06 -13.43
N SER A 401 -9.77 11.65 -13.03
CA SER A 401 -10.59 12.42 -12.07
C SER A 401 -9.93 12.60 -10.71
N GLU A 402 -9.15 11.61 -10.28
CA GLU A 402 -8.47 11.56 -8.98
C GLU A 402 -7.34 12.60 -8.86
N MET A 403 -6.98 13.28 -9.96
CA MET A 403 -6.07 14.44 -9.93
C MET A 403 -6.69 15.65 -9.22
N GLU A 404 -8.01 15.71 -9.08
CA GLU A 404 -8.67 16.79 -8.34
C GLU A 404 -8.51 16.65 -6.82
N ASP A 405 -8.29 15.41 -6.34
CA ASP A 405 -8.20 15.09 -4.91
C ASP A 405 -6.77 15.20 -4.35
N VAL A 406 -5.79 15.51 -5.21
CA VAL A 406 -4.36 15.52 -4.87
C VAL A 406 -3.73 16.85 -5.25
N GLY A 407 -2.80 17.35 -4.43
CA GLY A 407 -2.06 18.59 -4.73
C GLY A 407 -1.13 18.48 -5.94
N ALA A 408 -0.92 19.59 -6.66
CA ALA A 408 -0.14 19.63 -7.89
C ALA A 408 1.30 19.13 -7.77
N LYS A 409 1.90 19.24 -6.58
CA LYS A 409 3.25 18.75 -6.30
C LYS A 409 3.40 17.25 -6.58
N ALA A 410 2.38 16.45 -6.28
CA ALA A 410 2.43 15.01 -6.53
C ALA A 410 2.56 14.73 -8.03
N TYR A 411 1.74 15.41 -8.85
CA TYR A 411 1.81 15.24 -10.31
C TYR A 411 3.10 15.82 -10.90
N TYR A 412 3.57 16.97 -10.41
CA TYR A 412 4.87 17.52 -10.79
C TYR A 412 6.02 16.55 -10.50
N ASN A 413 6.02 15.93 -9.31
CA ASN A 413 7.02 14.93 -8.93
C ASN A 413 6.94 13.67 -9.81
N LEU A 414 5.73 13.20 -10.16
CA LEU A 414 5.55 12.08 -11.07
C LEU A 414 6.11 12.38 -12.47
N LEU A 415 5.89 13.59 -12.98
CA LEU A 415 6.43 14.04 -14.27
C LEU A 415 7.95 14.18 -14.24
N ALA A 416 8.51 14.71 -13.16
CA ALA A 416 9.94 14.80 -12.98
C ALA A 416 10.60 13.42 -12.86
N TYR A 417 9.90 12.47 -12.21
CA TYR A 417 10.29 11.07 -12.15
C TYR A 417 10.26 10.40 -13.54
N ASP A 418 9.22 10.63 -14.35
CA ASP A 418 9.20 10.16 -15.75
C ASP A 418 10.40 10.71 -16.53
N VAL A 419 10.66 12.02 -16.48
CA VAL A 419 11.82 12.61 -17.19
C VAL A 419 13.14 12.00 -16.73
N ALA A 420 13.33 11.79 -15.42
CA ALA A 420 14.55 11.18 -14.89
C ALA A 420 14.72 9.73 -15.39
N VAL A 421 13.67 8.91 -15.25
CA VAL A 421 13.68 7.52 -15.71
C VAL A 421 13.90 7.44 -17.22
N GLN A 422 13.20 8.25 -18.02
CA GLN A 422 13.39 8.30 -19.47
C GLN A 422 14.81 8.75 -19.85
N SER A 423 15.42 9.66 -19.08
CA SER A 423 16.82 10.06 -19.29
C SER A 423 17.78 8.90 -19.04
N SER A 424 17.63 8.20 -17.92
CA SER A 424 18.48 7.06 -17.56
C SER A 424 18.31 5.88 -18.50
N ILE A 425 17.07 5.58 -18.92
CA ILE A 425 16.79 4.62 -20.00
C ILE A 425 17.51 5.07 -21.28
N GLY A 426 17.43 6.35 -21.64
CA GLY A 426 18.12 6.93 -22.78
C GLY A 426 19.64 6.79 -22.71
N ASP A 427 20.24 6.91 -21.52
CA ASP A 427 21.68 6.76 -21.29
C ASP A 427 22.13 5.31 -21.43
N VAL A 428 21.40 4.36 -20.85
CA VAL A 428 21.62 2.92 -21.04
C VAL A 428 21.51 2.57 -22.53
N ILE A 429 20.45 3.01 -23.20
CA ILE A 429 20.27 2.74 -24.63
C ILE A 429 21.41 3.36 -25.45
N ARG A 430 21.85 4.57 -25.14
CA ARG A 430 22.98 5.21 -25.84
C ARG A 430 24.28 4.46 -25.62
N HIS A 431 24.47 3.84 -24.45
CA HIS A 431 25.61 2.98 -24.16
C HIS A 431 25.63 1.75 -25.08
N TYR A 432 24.52 1.01 -25.17
CA TYR A 432 24.41 -0.22 -25.98
C TYR A 432 24.19 0.04 -27.49
N SER A 433 23.75 1.24 -27.86
CA SER A 433 23.69 1.69 -29.27
C SER A 433 25.07 1.98 -29.85
N ARG A 434 26.11 2.12 -29.01
CA ARG A 434 27.51 2.25 -29.42
C ARG A 434 28.18 0.87 -29.34
N ARG A 435 29.12 0.57 -30.25
CA ARG A 435 29.84 -0.71 -30.25
C ARG A 435 30.72 -0.86 -28.99
N THR A 436 30.45 -1.86 -28.16
CA THR A 436 31.19 -2.17 -26.92
C THR A 436 31.99 -3.49 -26.98
N MET A 437 31.76 -4.35 -27.99
CA MET A 437 32.50 -5.62 -28.13
C MET A 437 33.97 -5.42 -28.54
N LYS A 438 34.86 -6.30 -28.05
CA LYS A 438 36.30 -6.27 -28.36
C LYS A 438 36.53 -6.42 -29.88
N PRO A 439 37.49 -5.65 -30.47
CA PRO A 439 37.79 -5.71 -31.90
C PRO A 439 38.12 -7.12 -32.43
N SER A 440 38.64 -7.99 -31.56
CA SER A 440 38.98 -9.39 -31.83
C SER A 440 37.79 -10.30 -32.15
N CYS A 441 36.56 -9.85 -31.89
CA CYS A 441 35.34 -10.62 -32.12
C CYS A 441 34.80 -10.47 -33.55
N TYR A 442 35.49 -9.72 -34.43
CA TYR A 442 35.04 -9.46 -35.79
C TYR A 442 36.17 -9.63 -36.82
N PRO A 443 35.87 -10.10 -38.05
CA PRO A 443 36.89 -10.41 -39.06
C PRO A 443 37.76 -9.21 -39.50
N ASP A 444 37.21 -7.99 -39.46
CA ASP A 444 37.84 -6.82 -40.12
C ASP A 444 38.25 -5.67 -39.16
N GLY A 445 38.05 -5.81 -37.85
CA GLY A 445 38.64 -4.92 -36.83
C GLY A 445 38.28 -3.41 -36.88
N ARG A 446 37.28 -2.97 -37.64
CA ARG A 446 36.93 -1.53 -37.78
C ARG A 446 35.57 -1.17 -37.15
N PRO A 447 35.49 -0.15 -36.27
CA PRO A 447 34.22 0.39 -35.78
C PRO A 447 33.63 1.42 -36.75
N GLN A 448 32.32 1.33 -37.05
CA GLN A 448 31.55 2.38 -37.75
C GLN A 448 30.79 3.29 -36.77
N THR A 449 30.51 4.52 -37.24
CA THR A 449 29.93 5.65 -36.51
C THR A 449 28.46 5.45 -36.12
N ALA A 450 28.14 5.88 -34.89
CA ALA A 450 26.82 5.75 -34.27
C ALA A 450 25.70 6.42 -35.08
N GLU A 451 24.63 5.67 -35.39
CA GLU A 451 23.35 6.28 -35.77
C GLU A 451 22.73 6.97 -34.54
N ARG A 452 22.32 8.23 -34.70
CA ARG A 452 21.50 8.93 -33.71
C ARG A 452 20.06 8.40 -33.80
N THR A 453 19.68 7.50 -32.90
CA THR A 453 18.26 7.19 -32.67
C THR A 453 17.68 8.21 -31.70
N THR A 454 16.73 9.02 -32.17
CA THR A 454 15.96 10.00 -31.37
C THR A 454 14.55 9.46 -31.09
N THR A 455 14.44 8.27 -30.53
CA THR A 455 13.15 7.68 -30.17
C THR A 455 12.96 7.75 -28.65
N ALA A 456 11.77 8.13 -28.19
CA ALA A 456 11.41 8.02 -26.77
C ALA A 456 11.12 6.55 -26.44
N TYR A 457 11.80 5.99 -25.44
CA TYR A 457 11.76 4.57 -25.12
C TYR A 457 10.95 4.31 -23.86
N ARG A 458 9.63 4.13 -24.01
CA ARG A 458 8.72 3.80 -22.91
C ARG A 458 8.54 2.31 -22.63
N ASN A 459 9.17 1.44 -23.42
CA ASN A 459 8.94 0.01 -23.37
C ASN A 459 10.29 -0.70 -23.24
N THR A 460 10.48 -1.47 -22.16
CA THR A 460 11.68 -2.29 -21.91
C THR A 460 11.83 -3.44 -22.90
N ASP A 461 10.73 -4.08 -23.28
CA ASP A 461 10.68 -5.21 -24.22
C ASP A 461 11.00 -4.80 -25.69
N LYS A 462 10.76 -3.52 -26.03
CA LYS A 462 11.16 -2.94 -27.33
C LYS A 462 12.62 -2.49 -27.36
N ILE A 463 13.36 -2.63 -26.25
CA ILE A 463 14.79 -2.25 -26.17
C ILE A 463 15.69 -3.33 -26.77
N LEU A 464 15.19 -4.51 -27.15
CA LEU A 464 15.90 -5.42 -28.06
C LEU A 464 16.15 -4.79 -29.45
N HIS A 465 15.29 -3.85 -29.86
CA HIS A 465 15.28 -3.23 -31.18
C HIS A 465 16.56 -2.44 -31.58
N PRO A 466 17.25 -1.68 -30.70
CA PRO A 466 18.47 -0.95 -31.05
C PRO A 466 19.65 -1.87 -31.37
N ILE A 467 19.86 -2.95 -30.60
CA ILE A 467 20.92 -3.95 -30.87
C ILE A 467 20.62 -4.65 -32.20
N VAL A 468 19.39 -5.17 -32.37
CA VAL A 468 18.98 -5.86 -33.61
C VAL A 468 19.05 -4.93 -34.82
N ARG A 469 18.61 -3.68 -34.70
CA ARG A 469 18.66 -2.68 -35.79
C ARG A 469 20.10 -2.32 -36.16
N ARG A 470 20.99 -2.12 -35.17
CA ARG A 470 22.43 -1.90 -35.38
C ARG A 470 23.04 -3.03 -36.20
N GLU A 471 22.79 -4.28 -35.81
CA GLU A 471 23.34 -5.46 -36.50
C GLU A 471 22.74 -5.64 -37.90
N PHE A 472 21.44 -5.42 -38.06
CA PHE A 472 20.77 -5.50 -39.35
C PHE A 472 21.32 -4.46 -40.35
N THR A 473 21.48 -3.20 -39.92
CA THR A 473 22.08 -2.15 -40.74
C THR A 473 23.54 -2.47 -41.09
N HIS A 474 24.30 -3.07 -40.17
CA HIS A 474 25.67 -3.51 -40.45
C HIS A 474 25.75 -4.67 -41.45
N ALA A 475 24.86 -5.66 -41.34
CA ALA A 475 24.79 -6.80 -42.26
C ALA A 475 24.49 -6.35 -43.70
N GLN A 476 23.61 -5.35 -43.88
CA GLN A 476 23.30 -4.77 -45.19
C GLN A 476 24.48 -4.02 -45.82
N LEU A 477 25.34 -3.38 -45.02
CA LEU A 477 26.49 -2.60 -45.51
C LEU A 477 27.70 -3.46 -45.89
N CYS A 478 27.84 -4.66 -45.30
CA CYS A 478 29.07 -5.48 -45.43
C CYS A 478 28.89 -6.78 -46.24
N ASN A 479 27.72 -7.04 -46.83
CA ASN A 479 27.47 -8.15 -47.77
C ASN A 479 27.94 -9.54 -47.26
N TYR A 480 27.64 -9.87 -46.00
CA TYR A 480 28.05 -11.12 -45.35
C TYR A 480 27.04 -12.26 -45.55
N SER A 481 27.56 -13.48 -45.74
CA SER A 481 26.81 -14.74 -45.63
C SER A 481 26.96 -15.35 -44.22
N ASP A 482 25.83 -15.55 -43.54
CA ASP A 482 25.54 -16.60 -42.53
C ASP A 482 26.38 -16.78 -41.24
N ALA A 483 27.19 -15.82 -40.79
CA ALA A 483 27.87 -15.96 -39.49
C ALA A 483 27.93 -14.67 -38.66
N VAL A 484 26.78 -14.15 -38.26
CA VAL A 484 26.71 -13.24 -37.10
C VAL A 484 26.65 -14.11 -35.84
N CYS A 485 27.57 -13.90 -34.90
CA CYS A 485 27.69 -14.70 -33.68
C CYS A 485 26.49 -14.46 -32.74
N MET A 486 25.38 -15.17 -33.00
CA MET A 486 24.13 -15.11 -32.22
C MET A 486 24.32 -15.24 -30.70
N PRO A 487 25.23 -16.09 -30.17
CA PRO A 487 25.44 -16.19 -28.72
C PRO A 487 25.85 -14.86 -28.06
N ASN A 488 26.69 -14.06 -28.72
CA ASN A 488 27.19 -12.80 -28.16
C ASN A 488 26.12 -11.70 -28.15
N LEU A 489 25.16 -11.74 -29.08
CA LEU A 489 24.03 -10.80 -29.12
C LEU A 489 23.00 -11.09 -28.03
N VAL A 490 22.78 -12.38 -27.72
CA VAL A 490 21.91 -12.79 -26.60
C VAL A 490 22.52 -12.36 -25.27
N GLU A 491 23.83 -12.51 -25.11
CA GLU A 491 24.54 -12.06 -23.90
C GLU A 491 24.53 -10.52 -23.77
N GLU A 492 24.80 -9.79 -24.86
CA GLU A 492 24.72 -8.32 -24.86
C GLU A 492 23.30 -7.82 -24.54
N SER A 493 22.28 -8.50 -25.06
CA SER A 493 20.88 -8.20 -24.72
C SER A 493 20.57 -8.43 -23.24
N ARG A 494 21.04 -9.54 -22.66
CA ARG A 494 20.81 -9.81 -21.24
C ARG A 494 21.49 -8.77 -20.35
N ASN A 495 22.72 -8.39 -20.69
CA ASN A 495 23.46 -7.35 -19.96
C ASN A 495 22.78 -5.99 -20.06
N MET A 496 22.18 -5.66 -21.21
CA MET A 496 21.40 -4.43 -21.38
C MET A 496 20.11 -4.44 -20.53
N ASP A 497 19.39 -5.55 -20.47
CA ASP A 497 18.20 -5.70 -19.61
C ASP A 497 18.56 -5.59 -18.13
N GLU A 498 19.66 -6.22 -17.69
CA GLU A 498 20.18 -6.09 -16.32
C GLU A 498 20.56 -4.63 -15.99
N ALA A 499 21.27 -3.95 -16.91
CA ALA A 499 21.66 -2.55 -16.75
C ALA A 499 20.45 -1.60 -16.72
N LEU A 500 19.42 -1.88 -17.51
CA LEU A 500 18.16 -1.13 -17.53
C LEU A 500 17.40 -1.29 -16.21
N GLN A 501 17.26 -2.52 -15.71
CA GLN A 501 16.63 -2.79 -14.42
C GLN A 501 17.40 -2.11 -13.27
N ALA A 502 18.73 -2.12 -13.32
CA ALA A 502 19.58 -1.44 -12.36
C ALA A 502 19.41 0.10 -12.42
N ALA A 503 19.34 0.69 -13.62
CA ALA A 503 19.14 2.13 -13.80
C ALA A 503 17.76 2.59 -13.28
N ILE A 504 16.70 1.84 -13.59
CA ILE A 504 15.35 2.10 -13.07
C ILE A 504 15.34 1.99 -11.54
N ALA A 505 16.03 1.00 -10.96
CA ALA A 505 16.12 0.82 -9.51
C ALA A 505 16.98 1.90 -8.81
N GLN A 506 18.00 2.42 -9.50
CA GLN A 506 18.88 3.47 -8.97
C GLN A 506 18.15 4.83 -8.89
N ASP A 507 17.43 5.22 -9.94
CA ASP A 507 16.63 6.45 -9.94
C ASP A 507 15.45 6.37 -8.96
N HIS A 508 14.87 5.18 -8.82
CA HIS A 508 13.88 4.89 -7.78
C HIS A 508 14.42 5.26 -6.39
N ASN A 509 15.63 4.81 -6.02
CA ASN A 509 16.23 5.12 -4.72
C ASN A 509 16.67 6.60 -4.57
N SER A 510 17.17 7.24 -5.63
CA SER A 510 17.64 8.63 -5.60
C SER A 510 16.49 9.63 -5.40
N TYR A 511 15.36 9.43 -6.08
CA TYR A 511 14.23 10.37 -6.03
C TYR A 511 13.34 10.16 -4.80
N ILE A 512 13.17 8.90 -4.37
CA ILE A 512 12.48 8.52 -3.13
C ILE A 512 13.14 9.22 -1.93
N VAL A 513 14.47 9.20 -1.83
CA VAL A 513 15.17 9.80 -0.68
C VAL A 513 15.08 11.33 -0.67
N ARG A 514 14.82 11.97 -1.83
CA ARG A 514 15.04 13.41 -1.99
C ARG A 514 13.78 14.27 -2.14
N VAL A 515 12.67 13.74 -2.64
CA VAL A 515 11.51 14.60 -3.02
C VAL A 515 10.14 14.06 -2.56
N MET A 516 9.97 12.75 -2.32
CA MET A 516 8.67 12.22 -1.89
C MET A 516 8.40 12.31 -0.38
N PHE A 517 9.41 12.53 0.47
CA PHE A 517 9.29 12.38 1.92
C PHE A 517 9.73 13.59 2.76
N ASP A 518 9.65 14.82 2.21
CA ASP A 518 9.71 16.01 3.06
C ASP A 518 8.37 16.16 3.80
N SER A 519 8.37 15.62 5.01
CA SER A 519 7.25 15.27 5.86
C SER A 519 6.66 16.46 6.61
N ARG A 520 6.34 17.54 5.87
CA ARG A 520 5.63 18.71 6.44
C ARG A 520 4.35 19.13 5.73
N LEU A 521 4.02 18.60 4.56
CA LEU A 521 2.86 19.06 3.77
C LEU A 521 1.85 17.99 3.33
N ALA A 522 2.04 16.72 3.70
CA ALA A 522 0.99 15.69 3.57
C ALA A 522 -0.07 15.74 4.69
N ARG A 523 0.03 16.72 5.61
CA ARG A 523 -1.08 17.15 6.46
C ARG A 523 -1.77 18.33 5.81
N GLY A 524 -2.45 18.07 4.71
CA GLY A 524 -3.62 18.86 4.32
C GLY A 524 -4.76 18.56 5.29
N GLU A 525 -4.56 18.90 6.56
CA GLU A 525 -5.65 18.98 7.53
C GLU A 525 -6.47 20.20 7.14
N ILE A 526 -7.58 19.97 6.44
CA ILE A 526 -8.73 20.84 6.55
C ILE A 526 -9.08 20.83 8.04
N ALA A 527 -8.66 21.88 8.74
CA ALA A 527 -8.77 22.00 10.17
C ALA A 527 -10.24 21.99 10.63
N TRP A 528 -10.60 21.00 11.45
CA TRP A 528 -11.51 21.20 12.58
C TRP A 528 -10.96 20.46 13.81
N CYS A 529 -10.61 21.25 14.83
CA CYS A 529 -10.52 20.93 16.26
C CYS A 529 -9.38 20.03 16.81
N THR A 530 -8.36 20.73 17.33
CA THR A 530 -7.77 20.65 18.70
C THR A 530 -7.25 19.32 19.30
N SER A 531 -5.93 19.31 19.48
CA SER A 531 -5.15 19.06 20.73
C SER A 531 -4.16 17.88 20.70
N PRO A 532 -2.88 18.08 21.09
CA PRO A 532 -1.80 17.12 20.86
C PRO A 532 -1.53 16.22 22.07
N LEU A 533 -1.28 14.94 21.81
CA LEU A 533 -0.52 14.07 22.71
C LEU A 533 0.72 13.56 21.96
N THR A 534 1.89 13.99 22.43
CA THR A 534 3.22 13.58 21.97
C THR A 534 3.53 12.13 22.32
N PRO A 535 4.31 11.41 21.50
CA PRO A 535 5.20 10.36 21.99
C PRO A 535 6.69 10.64 21.68
N PRO A 536 7.61 10.00 22.42
CA PRO A 536 9.02 10.40 22.50
C PRO A 536 9.92 9.75 21.44
N SER A 537 11.03 10.43 21.24
CA SER A 537 12.18 10.16 20.38
C SER A 537 12.83 8.78 20.57
N LEU A 538 13.09 8.07 19.46
CA LEU A 538 14.11 7.02 19.33
C LEU A 538 14.90 7.25 18.03
N LEU A 539 15.90 8.12 18.12
CA LEU A 539 16.96 8.30 17.12
C LEU A 539 18.30 8.08 17.83
N ALA A 540 18.74 6.83 17.87
CA ALA A 540 20.13 6.46 18.08
C ALA A 540 20.33 4.99 17.71
N ALA A 541 21.09 4.77 16.63
CA ALA A 541 21.87 3.56 16.29
C ALA A 541 21.68 3.13 14.82
N MET A 542 22.24 3.91 13.89
CA MET A 542 22.70 3.39 12.61
C MET A 542 24.17 3.76 12.46
N SER A 543 25.06 2.81 12.73
CA SER A 543 26.35 2.61 12.04
C SER A 543 27.15 1.56 12.80
N LEU A 544 27.39 0.40 12.18
CA LEU A 544 28.73 -0.11 11.89
C LEU A 544 28.64 -1.54 11.35
N THR A 545 28.92 -1.64 10.06
CA THR A 545 29.46 -2.81 9.36
C THR A 545 30.61 -3.45 10.14
N GLN A 546 30.57 -4.76 10.34
CA GLN A 546 31.79 -5.55 10.47
C GLN A 546 31.64 -6.95 9.87
N ALA A 547 32.69 -7.32 9.13
CA ALA A 547 32.83 -8.52 8.34
C ALA A 547 32.88 -9.78 9.22
N VAL A 548 32.24 -10.87 8.76
CA VAL A 548 32.31 -12.18 9.39
C VAL A 548 33.40 -13.00 8.70
N THR A 549 34.54 -13.16 9.37
CA THR A 549 35.47 -14.27 9.14
C THR A 549 35.00 -15.50 9.90
N ALA A 550 34.94 -16.64 9.20
CA ALA A 550 34.49 -17.92 9.71
C ALA A 550 35.42 -18.49 10.80
N THR A 551 34.82 -18.97 11.90
CA THR A 551 35.42 -19.96 12.79
C THR A 551 34.33 -20.90 13.31
N HIS A 552 34.44 -22.19 12.99
CA HIS A 552 33.56 -23.27 13.46
C HIS A 552 33.64 -23.45 14.98
N THR A 553 32.49 -23.36 15.65
CA THR A 553 32.22 -23.95 16.98
C THR A 553 30.79 -24.52 16.97
N PRO A 554 30.50 -25.63 17.68
CA PRO A 554 29.22 -26.34 17.56
C PRO A 554 28.10 -25.50 18.19
N MET A 555 27.21 -25.00 17.34
CA MET A 555 26.19 -24.03 17.71
C MET A 555 25.06 -24.74 18.48
N SER A 556 24.91 -24.39 19.76
CA SER A 556 23.77 -24.75 20.59
C SER A 556 22.46 -24.44 19.86
N ILE A 557 21.56 -25.43 19.77
CA ILE A 557 20.23 -25.35 19.15
C ILE A 557 19.46 -24.18 19.76
N GLN A 558 19.43 -23.02 19.09
CA GLN A 558 18.74 -21.84 19.62
C GLN A 558 17.21 -21.97 19.40
N PRO A 559 16.40 -22.07 20.47
CA PRO A 559 14.98 -22.43 20.37
C PRO A 559 14.07 -21.25 20.03
N HIS A 560 14.54 -20.02 20.19
CA HIS A 560 13.73 -18.80 20.11
C HIS A 560 14.30 -17.72 19.20
N LEU A 561 15.02 -18.12 18.14
CA LEU A 561 15.48 -17.14 17.16
C LEU A 561 14.26 -16.40 16.59
N SER A 562 14.14 -15.13 16.97
CA SER A 562 13.03 -14.28 16.60
C SER A 562 13.07 -14.01 15.11
N ILE A 563 11.92 -14.10 14.45
CA ILE A 563 11.81 -13.81 13.03
C ILE A 563 11.60 -12.29 12.88
N PRO A 564 12.51 -11.56 12.22
CA PRO A 564 12.35 -10.14 11.98
C PRO A 564 11.05 -9.86 11.21
N ILE A 565 10.39 -8.73 11.50
CA ILE A 565 9.17 -8.30 10.78
C ILE A 565 9.37 -8.29 9.25
N PRO A 566 10.49 -7.78 8.69
CA PRO A 566 10.72 -7.84 7.24
C PRO A 566 10.72 -9.27 6.70
N THR A 567 11.35 -10.21 7.40
CA THR A 567 11.40 -11.63 7.01
C THR A 567 10.00 -12.26 7.03
N ARG A 568 9.14 -11.89 7.99
CA ARG A 568 7.74 -12.33 8.04
C ARG A 568 6.95 -11.81 6.84
N VAL A 569 7.13 -10.54 6.47
CA VAL A 569 6.46 -9.94 5.31
C VAL A 569 6.92 -10.59 4.01
N VAL A 570 8.23 -10.74 3.80
CA VAL A 570 8.78 -11.40 2.59
C VAL A 570 8.30 -12.85 2.50
N SER A 571 8.25 -13.57 3.61
CA SER A 571 7.73 -14.95 3.65
C SER A 571 6.25 -15.01 3.27
N ALA A 572 5.43 -14.08 3.77
CA ALA A 572 4.01 -14.00 3.41
C ALA A 572 3.81 -13.67 1.92
N VAL A 573 4.56 -12.71 1.38
CA VAL A 573 4.54 -12.38 -0.05
C VAL A 573 4.97 -13.58 -0.90
N ARG A 574 6.01 -14.31 -0.48
CA ARG A 574 6.45 -15.53 -1.16
C ARG A 574 5.35 -16.60 -1.14
N GLY A 575 4.71 -16.82 0.00
CA GLY A 575 3.59 -17.76 0.14
C GLY A 575 2.42 -17.42 -0.79
N VAL A 576 2.02 -16.15 -0.86
CA VAL A 576 0.98 -15.69 -1.81
C VAL A 576 1.42 -15.88 -3.26
N THR A 577 2.68 -15.57 -3.57
CA THR A 577 3.23 -15.72 -4.93
C THR A 577 3.23 -17.20 -5.36
N VAL A 578 3.68 -18.10 -4.49
CA VAL A 578 3.69 -19.55 -4.75
C VAL A 578 2.25 -20.05 -4.93
N ALA A 579 1.32 -19.62 -4.07
CA ALA A 579 -0.10 -19.98 -4.16
C ALA A 579 -0.73 -19.55 -5.49
N LEU A 580 -0.45 -18.32 -5.95
CA LEU A 580 -1.01 -17.74 -7.18
C LEU A 580 -0.26 -18.11 -8.46
N THR A 581 0.91 -18.73 -8.40
CA THR A 581 1.69 -19.08 -9.60
C THR A 581 1.87 -20.58 -9.74
N LYS A 582 2.45 -21.24 -8.72
CA LYS A 582 2.82 -22.66 -8.76
C LYS A 582 1.67 -23.56 -8.34
N GLU A 583 0.87 -23.14 -7.36
CA GLU A 583 -0.16 -23.98 -6.71
C GLU A 583 -1.60 -23.71 -7.19
N LEU A 584 -1.80 -22.84 -8.18
CA LEU A 584 -3.11 -22.69 -8.82
C LEU A 584 -3.58 -24.06 -9.34
N PRO A 585 -4.80 -24.54 -9.00
CA PRO A 585 -5.22 -25.92 -9.26
C PRO A 585 -5.03 -26.39 -10.71
N PHE A 586 -5.28 -25.49 -11.68
CA PHE A 586 -5.06 -25.75 -13.09
C PHE A 586 -3.56 -25.86 -13.44
N LEU A 587 -2.74 -24.87 -13.08
CA LEU A 587 -1.31 -24.86 -13.39
C LEU A 587 -0.56 -25.97 -12.65
N TRP A 588 -0.93 -26.26 -11.40
CA TRP A 588 -0.39 -27.36 -10.60
C TRP A 588 -0.64 -28.72 -11.25
N SER A 589 -1.85 -28.94 -11.79
CA SER A 589 -2.27 -30.23 -12.36
C SER A 589 -1.75 -30.48 -13.78
N PHE A 590 -1.36 -29.43 -14.52
CA PHE A 590 -0.97 -29.56 -15.93
C PHE A 590 0.48 -29.12 -16.25
N VAL A 591 1.07 -28.21 -15.46
CA VAL A 591 2.33 -27.54 -15.85
C VAL A 591 3.44 -27.73 -14.81
N PHE A 592 3.11 -27.62 -13.52
CA PHE A 592 4.09 -27.63 -12.44
C PHE A 592 4.21 -28.99 -11.74
N GLN A 593 4.95 -29.02 -10.63
CA GLN A 593 5.38 -30.23 -9.94
C GLN A 593 4.25 -31.21 -9.58
N GLY A 594 3.02 -30.71 -9.38
CA GLY A 594 1.82 -31.50 -9.10
C GLY A 594 1.44 -32.56 -10.13
N SER A 595 1.82 -32.37 -11.39
CA SER A 595 1.60 -33.32 -12.50
C SER A 595 2.78 -34.28 -12.71
N ARG A 596 3.97 -33.90 -12.25
CA ARG A 596 5.23 -34.61 -12.50
C ARG A 596 5.59 -35.58 -11.38
N ASN A 597 5.38 -35.21 -10.12
CA ASN A 597 5.70 -36.05 -8.97
C ASN A 597 4.42 -36.40 -8.20
N PRO A 598 4.08 -37.70 -8.03
CA PRO A 598 2.86 -38.09 -7.33
C PRO A 598 2.86 -37.67 -5.86
N ARG A 599 4.02 -37.46 -5.24
CA ARG A 599 4.15 -37.00 -3.87
C ARG A 599 4.18 -35.48 -3.72
N ALA A 600 4.17 -34.72 -4.82
CA ALA A 600 4.10 -33.26 -4.76
C ALA A 600 2.88 -32.79 -3.97
N ASP A 601 3.09 -31.84 -3.06
CA ASP A 601 2.04 -31.22 -2.26
C ASP A 601 2.30 -29.72 -2.09
N VAL A 602 1.28 -28.96 -1.69
CA VAL A 602 1.37 -27.52 -1.52
C VAL A 602 2.29 -27.16 -0.36
N GLU A 603 2.95 -26.03 -0.49
CA GLU A 603 3.75 -25.41 0.55
C GLU A 603 2.87 -24.85 1.67
N GLY A 604 1.72 -24.29 1.30
CA GLY A 604 0.82 -23.63 2.25
C GLY A 604 1.35 -22.29 2.78
N PRO A 605 0.53 -21.53 3.53
CA PRO A 605 0.81 -20.13 3.83
C PRO A 605 1.81 -19.90 4.97
N TYR A 606 2.25 -20.98 5.63
CA TYR A 606 3.07 -20.89 6.86
C TYR A 606 4.57 -21.08 6.62
N TYR A 607 5.05 -21.17 5.37
CA TYR A 607 6.48 -21.23 5.09
C TYR A 607 7.17 -19.90 5.47
N ILE A 608 8.35 -19.98 6.08
CA ILE A 608 9.14 -18.81 6.49
C ILE A 608 10.58 -18.99 6.02
N ILE A 609 11.06 -18.04 5.22
CA ILE A 609 12.43 -18.07 4.71
C ILE A 609 13.46 -17.86 5.83
N GLY A 610 14.63 -18.47 5.69
CA GLY A 610 15.75 -18.26 6.63
C GLY A 610 15.72 -19.15 7.87
N ALA A 611 15.04 -20.29 7.82
CA ALA A 611 15.09 -21.28 8.89
C ALA A 611 16.55 -21.68 9.23
N PRO A 612 16.90 -21.78 10.52
CA PRO A 612 18.27 -22.06 10.96
C PRO A 612 18.69 -23.49 10.63
N ASP A 613 20.00 -23.72 10.59
CA ASP A 613 20.55 -25.07 10.53
C ASP A 613 20.22 -25.83 11.84
N ARG A 614 19.71 -27.06 11.71
CA ARG A 614 19.36 -27.96 12.82
C ARG A 614 20.10 -29.30 12.76
N GLN A 615 21.15 -29.40 11.94
CA GLN A 615 21.97 -30.59 11.82
C GLN A 615 22.70 -30.89 13.12
N ILE A 616 22.73 -32.16 13.51
CA ILE A 616 23.58 -32.67 14.60
C ILE A 616 24.79 -33.40 14.00
N GLU A 617 24.53 -34.30 13.06
CA GLU A 617 25.52 -35.05 12.27
C GLU A 617 24.90 -35.36 10.91
N ASP A 618 25.68 -35.67 9.88
CA ASP A 618 25.13 -35.99 8.56
C ASP A 618 24.05 -37.08 8.66
N GLY A 619 22.86 -36.81 8.11
CA GLY A 619 21.70 -37.70 8.22
C GLY A 619 20.94 -37.65 9.54
N LYS A 620 21.31 -36.81 10.53
CA LYS A 620 20.55 -36.59 11.78
C LYS A 620 20.36 -35.12 12.13
N ALA A 621 19.12 -34.75 12.45
CA ALA A 621 18.74 -33.39 12.84
C ALA A 621 17.73 -33.39 13.99
N ARG A 622 17.80 -32.36 14.85
CA ARG A 622 16.85 -32.16 15.95
C ARG A 622 16.10 -30.86 15.74
N LEU A 623 14.81 -30.99 15.43
CA LEU A 623 13.92 -29.86 15.15
C LEU A 623 13.24 -29.34 16.43
N ALA A 624 12.80 -30.27 17.30
CA ALA A 624 12.11 -29.96 18.54
C ALA A 624 13.08 -29.72 19.69
N THR A 625 12.74 -28.74 20.53
CA THR A 625 13.53 -28.39 21.72
C THR A 625 13.28 -29.42 22.83
N VAL A 626 14.14 -29.47 23.85
CA VAL A 626 13.90 -30.32 25.04
C VAL A 626 12.53 -30.03 25.67
N GLY A 627 12.13 -28.75 25.71
CA GLY A 627 10.83 -28.32 26.22
C GLY A 627 9.65 -28.87 25.41
N ASP A 628 9.73 -28.78 24.08
CA ASP A 628 8.70 -29.32 23.18
C ASP A 628 8.57 -30.84 23.35
N LEU A 629 9.70 -31.54 23.44
CA LEU A 629 9.77 -32.99 23.59
C LEU A 629 9.22 -33.47 24.94
N LYS A 630 9.44 -32.71 26.02
CA LYS A 630 8.84 -32.97 27.34
C LYS A 630 7.34 -32.70 27.33
N GLN A 631 6.88 -31.72 26.56
CA GLN A 631 5.48 -31.34 26.48
C GLN A 631 4.64 -32.32 25.66
N TYR A 632 5.15 -32.82 24.53
CA TYR A 632 4.34 -33.51 23.52
C TYR A 632 4.85 -34.89 23.07
N ALA A 633 5.87 -35.43 23.74
CA ALA A 633 6.54 -36.69 23.44
C ALA A 633 7.49 -36.67 22.20
N PRO A 634 8.69 -37.27 22.31
CA PRO A 634 9.60 -37.41 21.18
C PRO A 634 9.08 -38.32 20.05
N TYR A 635 9.08 -37.79 18.83
CA TYR A 635 8.71 -38.48 17.61
C TYR A 635 9.89 -38.48 16.61
N LEU A 636 10.25 -39.66 16.09
CA LEU A 636 11.37 -39.83 15.17
C LEU A 636 10.90 -40.10 13.72
N MET A 637 11.18 -39.16 12.81
CA MET A 637 10.89 -39.33 11.39
C MET A 637 12.14 -39.77 10.63
N THR A 638 12.04 -40.82 9.83
CA THR A 638 13.11 -41.27 8.92
C THR A 638 12.67 -41.13 7.46
N ILE A 639 13.47 -40.43 6.65
CA ILE A 639 13.21 -40.20 5.23
C ILE A 639 14.39 -40.70 4.41
N VAL A 640 14.11 -41.55 3.43
CA VAL A 640 15.09 -42.02 2.45
C VAL A 640 14.82 -41.32 1.11
N VAL A 641 15.80 -40.60 0.57
CA VAL A 641 15.68 -39.85 -0.69
C VAL A 641 16.39 -40.61 -1.81
N LYS A 642 15.66 -40.89 -2.89
CA LYS A 642 16.16 -41.65 -4.05
C LYS A 642 15.98 -40.91 -5.37
N THR A 643 16.79 -41.27 -6.35
CA THR A 643 16.65 -40.87 -7.75
C THR A 643 15.45 -41.59 -8.40
N PRO A 644 15.00 -41.18 -9.60
CA PRO A 644 13.95 -41.91 -10.33
C PRO A 644 14.28 -43.38 -10.61
N LYS A 645 15.56 -43.75 -10.55
CA LYS A 645 16.06 -45.11 -10.78
C LYS A 645 16.16 -45.92 -9.48
N GLY A 646 15.82 -45.33 -8.33
CA GLY A 646 15.89 -45.98 -7.03
C GLY A 646 17.27 -45.94 -6.36
N GLU A 647 18.21 -45.16 -6.89
CA GLU A 647 19.54 -44.97 -6.29
C GLU A 647 19.48 -43.93 -5.15
N PRO A 648 20.28 -44.04 -4.09
CA PRO A 648 20.39 -43.00 -3.06
C PRO A 648 20.72 -41.61 -3.62
N VAL A 649 20.20 -40.55 -3.00
CA VAL A 649 20.61 -39.16 -3.26
C VAL A 649 21.48 -38.66 -2.10
N PRO A 650 22.82 -38.74 -2.20
CA PRO A 650 23.72 -38.33 -1.13
C PRO A 650 23.54 -36.86 -0.78
N TYR A 651 23.46 -36.55 0.51
CA TYR A 651 23.39 -35.18 1.01
C TYR A 651 22.21 -34.36 0.47
N ALA A 652 21.09 -35.02 0.16
CA ALA A 652 19.83 -34.37 -0.16
C ALA A 652 19.49 -33.32 0.92
N THR A 653 19.04 -32.13 0.51
CA THR A 653 18.77 -31.02 1.42
C THR A 653 17.30 -30.97 1.82
N PHE A 654 17.05 -30.53 3.05
CA PHE A 654 15.73 -30.44 3.65
C PHE A 654 15.51 -29.02 4.18
N ASP A 655 14.36 -28.44 3.86
CA ASP A 655 13.81 -27.24 4.51
C ASP A 655 12.45 -27.64 5.12
N TRP A 656 12.36 -27.64 6.45
CA TRP A 656 11.29 -28.29 7.21
C TRP A 656 10.53 -27.31 8.10
N TRP A 657 9.20 -27.44 8.13
CA TRP A 657 8.35 -26.72 9.09
C TRP A 657 7.08 -27.51 9.42
N GLN A 658 6.55 -27.30 10.63
CA GLN A 658 5.33 -27.97 11.10
C GLN A 658 4.63 -27.18 12.22
N ALA A 659 3.39 -27.56 12.52
CA ALA A 659 2.75 -27.23 13.78
C ALA A 659 3.28 -28.11 14.93
N ASP A 660 3.03 -27.70 16.16
CA ASP A 660 3.14 -28.60 17.32
C ASP A 660 1.94 -29.54 17.44
N THR A 661 1.96 -30.41 18.45
CA THR A 661 0.91 -31.41 18.69
C THR A 661 -0.45 -30.80 19.06
N ALA A 662 -0.48 -29.54 19.48
CA ALA A 662 -1.71 -28.79 19.70
C ALA A 662 -2.22 -28.07 18.43
N GLY A 663 -1.56 -28.24 17.28
CA GLY A 663 -1.95 -27.62 16.01
C GLY A 663 -1.52 -26.15 15.89
N SER A 664 -0.52 -25.69 16.67
CA SER A 664 -0.08 -24.29 16.65
C SER A 664 1.22 -24.08 15.87
N TYR A 665 1.22 -23.09 14.97
CA TYR A 665 2.43 -22.59 14.29
C TYR A 665 3.02 -21.38 15.02
N SER A 666 4.35 -21.36 15.17
CA SER A 666 5.04 -20.12 15.52
C SER A 666 5.32 -19.29 14.26
N ASN A 667 4.83 -18.04 14.27
CA ASN A 667 5.08 -17.05 13.22
C ASN A 667 6.01 -15.91 13.68
N THR A 668 6.46 -15.95 14.93
CA THR A 668 7.36 -14.96 15.54
C THR A 668 8.73 -15.53 15.86
N THR A 669 8.88 -16.85 15.90
CA THR A 669 10.16 -17.55 16.11
C THR A 669 10.32 -18.73 15.15
N TYR A 670 11.55 -19.19 14.91
CA TYR A 670 11.83 -20.41 14.15
C TYR A 670 11.61 -21.71 14.94
N ARG A 671 10.70 -21.72 15.92
CA ARG A 671 10.30 -22.94 16.65
C ARG A 671 9.71 -23.96 15.67
N LEU A 672 10.17 -25.21 15.74
CA LEU A 672 9.80 -26.31 14.84
C LEU A 672 10.05 -26.02 13.34
N ARG A 673 11.11 -25.26 13.05
CA ARG A 673 11.60 -24.95 11.69
C ARG A 673 13.10 -25.17 11.60
N GLY A 674 13.57 -25.70 10.47
CA GLY A 674 14.99 -25.97 10.31
C GLY A 674 15.40 -26.43 8.92
N LYS A 675 16.70 -26.24 8.62
CA LYS A 675 17.38 -26.78 7.45
C LYS A 675 18.42 -27.81 7.86
N PHE A 676 18.57 -28.86 7.06
CA PHE A 676 19.51 -29.95 7.29
C PHE A 676 19.71 -30.78 6.01
N ARG A 677 20.61 -31.75 6.03
CA ARG A 677 20.97 -32.63 4.92
C ARG A 677 21.04 -34.10 5.35
N ALA A 678 20.67 -34.96 4.41
CA ALA A 678 20.82 -36.41 4.53
C ALA A 678 22.30 -36.85 4.60
N ASP A 679 22.52 -38.11 4.96
CA ASP A 679 23.82 -38.75 4.87
C ASP A 679 24.21 -39.10 3.42
N ALA A 680 25.36 -39.77 3.26
CA ALA A 680 25.87 -40.23 1.97
C ALA A 680 24.97 -41.31 1.31
N HIS A 681 24.07 -41.93 2.08
CA HIS A 681 23.11 -42.93 1.62
C HIS A 681 21.71 -42.33 1.38
N GLY A 682 21.59 -41.00 1.41
CA GLY A 682 20.33 -40.30 1.20
C GLY A 682 19.32 -40.50 2.34
N VAL A 683 19.78 -40.89 3.52
CA VAL A 683 18.91 -41.10 4.69
C VAL A 683 18.98 -39.90 5.63
N MET A 684 17.80 -39.50 6.13
CA MET A 684 17.64 -38.38 7.06
C MET A 684 16.73 -38.78 8.22
N GLU A 685 17.23 -38.60 9.45
CA GLU A 685 16.51 -38.80 10.71
C GLU A 685 16.24 -37.46 11.39
N VAL A 686 14.96 -37.15 11.61
CA VAL A 686 14.53 -35.89 12.21
C VAL A 686 13.82 -36.17 13.52
N LEU A 687 14.43 -35.74 14.62
CA LEU A 687 13.78 -35.79 15.93
C LEU A 687 12.89 -34.55 16.13
N THR A 688 11.60 -34.78 16.30
CA THR A 688 10.56 -33.74 16.42
C THR A 688 9.42 -34.19 17.33
N VAL A 689 8.24 -33.57 17.22
CA VAL A 689 6.97 -33.95 17.85
C VAL A 689 5.92 -34.24 16.79
N ALA A 690 4.92 -35.06 17.11
CA ALA A 690 3.80 -35.35 16.21
C ALA A 690 2.92 -34.10 16.00
N PRO A 691 2.66 -33.62 14.77
CA PRO A 691 1.85 -32.44 14.52
C PRO A 691 0.37 -32.74 14.74
N GLY A 692 -0.33 -31.81 15.39
CA GLY A 692 -1.78 -31.87 15.56
C GLY A 692 -2.53 -31.38 14.32
N GLU A 693 -3.82 -31.70 14.25
CA GLU A 693 -4.74 -31.06 13.31
C GLU A 693 -4.86 -29.57 13.63
N TYR A 694 -5.05 -28.74 12.61
CA TYR A 694 -5.13 -27.29 12.80
C TYR A 694 -6.05 -26.62 11.78
N GLY A 695 -6.64 -25.50 12.16
CA GLY A 695 -7.59 -24.75 11.32
C GLY A 695 -8.94 -24.57 12.02
N PRO A 696 -9.81 -23.70 11.47
CA PRO A 696 -11.14 -23.51 12.01
C PRO A 696 -12.01 -24.75 11.74
N ARG A 697 -13.00 -24.98 12.61
CA ARG A 697 -13.86 -26.16 12.53
C ARG A 697 -14.59 -26.23 11.17
N GLY A 698 -14.51 -27.37 10.49
CA GLY A 698 -15.01 -27.57 9.12
C GLY A 698 -14.04 -27.21 7.99
N TYR A 699 -12.87 -26.66 8.31
CA TYR A 699 -11.76 -26.40 7.38
C TYR A 699 -10.42 -26.83 7.99
N GLU A 700 -10.44 -27.86 8.81
CA GLU A 700 -9.26 -28.42 9.44
C GLU A 700 -8.29 -28.98 8.39
N ARG A 701 -7.01 -28.95 8.72
CA ARG A 701 -5.94 -29.66 8.04
C ARG A 701 -5.58 -30.86 8.90
N ALA A 702 -5.42 -32.02 8.26
CA ALA A 702 -4.89 -33.21 8.93
C ALA A 702 -3.49 -32.90 9.48
N GLY A 703 -3.05 -33.52 10.58
CA GLY A 703 -1.70 -33.32 11.10
C GLY A 703 -0.63 -33.69 10.06
N HIS A 704 0.30 -32.79 9.75
CA HIS A 704 1.34 -33.04 8.76
C HIS A 704 2.63 -32.25 8.99
N TYR A 705 3.70 -32.75 8.37
CA TYR A 705 4.98 -32.09 8.26
C TYR A 705 5.12 -31.50 6.86
N HIS A 706 5.60 -30.27 6.73
CA HIS A 706 5.99 -29.73 5.43
C HIS A 706 7.48 -29.89 5.19
N VAL A 707 7.84 -30.20 3.95
CA VAL A 707 9.23 -30.33 3.55
C VAL A 707 9.45 -29.88 2.10
N ILE A 708 10.50 -29.08 1.90
CA ILE A 708 11.10 -28.85 0.57
C ILE A 708 12.38 -29.67 0.52
N LEU A 709 12.42 -30.65 -0.38
CA LEU A 709 13.53 -31.56 -0.62
C LEU A 709 14.34 -31.09 -1.81
N GLY A 710 15.62 -30.81 -1.62
CA GLY A 710 16.55 -30.51 -2.70
C GLY A 710 17.50 -31.68 -2.97
N PRO A 711 18.10 -31.74 -4.16
CA PRO A 711 18.93 -32.86 -4.57
C PRO A 711 20.36 -32.82 -4.03
N GLY A 712 20.68 -31.85 -3.16
CA GLY A 712 22.05 -31.57 -2.73
C GLY A 712 22.93 -31.03 -3.85
N GLU A 713 24.21 -30.81 -3.56
CA GLU A 713 25.19 -30.32 -4.53
C GLU A 713 25.65 -31.41 -5.52
N THR A 714 25.45 -32.68 -5.17
CA THR A 714 25.99 -33.85 -5.88
C THR A 714 25.08 -34.34 -7.01
N ASN A 715 23.81 -33.93 -7.04
CA ASN A 715 22.83 -34.35 -8.05
C ASN A 715 22.06 -33.16 -8.65
N PRO A 716 22.75 -32.16 -9.24
CA PRO A 716 22.12 -30.93 -9.70
C PRO A 716 21.08 -31.14 -10.83
N ASP A 717 21.05 -32.32 -11.46
CA ASP A 717 20.10 -32.67 -12.53
C ASP A 717 18.72 -33.11 -12.01
N LEU A 718 18.56 -33.22 -10.70
CA LEU A 718 17.29 -33.54 -10.06
C LEU A 718 16.52 -32.26 -9.67
N GLU A 719 15.19 -32.37 -9.65
CA GLU A 719 14.26 -31.29 -9.34
C GLU A 719 13.99 -31.21 -7.83
N MET A 720 13.96 -30.00 -7.25
CA MET A 720 13.54 -29.80 -5.85
C MET A 720 12.06 -30.14 -5.68
N LEU A 721 11.68 -30.92 -4.67
CA LEU A 721 10.31 -31.36 -4.39
C LEU A 721 9.71 -30.65 -3.17
N THR A 722 8.59 -29.94 -3.35
CA THR A 722 7.75 -29.49 -2.22
C THR A 722 6.68 -30.54 -1.94
N THR A 723 6.58 -30.98 -0.69
CA THR A 723 5.64 -32.02 -0.27
C THR A 723 5.21 -31.85 1.20
N GLN A 724 4.23 -32.66 1.59
CA GLN A 724 3.73 -32.77 2.95
C GLN A 724 3.70 -34.25 3.34
N LEU A 725 3.98 -34.57 4.59
CA LEU A 725 3.92 -35.91 5.15
C LEU A 725 2.84 -35.96 6.23
N TYR A 726 1.76 -36.70 5.98
CA TYR A 726 0.58 -36.71 6.84
C TYR A 726 0.67 -37.77 7.92
N LEU A 727 0.29 -37.40 9.13
CA LEU A 727 0.21 -38.25 10.31
C LEU A 727 -1.25 -38.39 10.71
N CYS A 728 -1.79 -39.59 10.61
CA CYS A 728 -3.18 -39.89 10.99
C CYS A 728 -3.22 -40.90 12.14
N PRO A 729 -4.06 -40.68 13.17
CA PRO A 729 -4.26 -41.66 14.23
C PRO A 729 -4.61 -43.05 13.69
N ASN A 730 -4.13 -44.10 14.36
CA ASN A 730 -4.27 -45.51 13.96
C ASN A 730 -3.73 -45.84 12.56
N ASN A 731 -2.91 -44.97 11.95
CA ASN A 731 -2.54 -45.04 10.54
C ASN A 731 -3.76 -45.12 9.59
N ASP A 732 -4.91 -44.53 9.97
CA ASP A 732 -6.12 -44.53 9.16
C ASP A 732 -6.15 -43.35 8.17
N PRO A 733 -6.11 -43.59 6.84
CA PRO A 733 -6.12 -42.52 5.84
C PRO A 733 -7.43 -41.72 5.80
N LYS A 734 -8.50 -42.17 6.48
CA LYS A 734 -9.74 -41.38 6.61
C LYS A 734 -9.52 -40.04 7.30
N GLY A 735 -8.53 -39.92 8.18
CA GLY A 735 -8.17 -38.66 8.83
C GLY A 735 -7.75 -37.57 7.82
N MET A 736 -7.36 -37.94 6.60
CA MET A 736 -7.04 -37.00 5.53
C MET A 736 -8.28 -36.56 4.74
N GLU A 737 -9.41 -37.28 4.80
CA GLU A 737 -10.58 -36.97 3.96
C GLU A 737 -11.25 -35.65 4.34
N THR A 738 -11.08 -35.22 5.58
CA THR A 738 -11.57 -33.94 6.11
C THR A 738 -10.63 -32.76 5.82
N ASP A 739 -9.43 -33.00 5.26
CA ASP A 739 -8.51 -31.92 4.89
C ASP A 739 -9.13 -31.06 3.80
N PHE A 740 -9.30 -29.76 4.07
CA PHE A 740 -10.01 -28.85 3.17
C PHE A 740 -9.39 -28.80 1.76
N LEU A 741 -8.08 -29.06 1.60
CA LEU A 741 -7.45 -29.06 0.28
C LEU A 741 -8.03 -30.14 -0.61
N ASN A 742 -8.51 -31.24 -0.04
CA ASN A 742 -9.10 -32.34 -0.79
C ASN A 742 -10.47 -32.02 -1.39
N TYR A 743 -11.05 -30.85 -1.08
CA TYR A 743 -12.23 -30.36 -1.80
C TYR A 743 -11.92 -29.92 -3.22
N PHE A 744 -10.67 -29.56 -3.49
CA PHE A 744 -10.24 -28.99 -4.77
C PHE A 744 -9.25 -29.88 -5.53
N ARG A 745 -8.83 -31.01 -4.95
CA ARG A 745 -7.95 -32.01 -5.57
C ARG A 745 -8.13 -33.38 -4.93
N ALA A 746 -7.64 -34.44 -5.59
CA ALA A 746 -7.65 -35.78 -5.00
C ALA A 746 -6.79 -35.89 -3.73
N PRO A 747 -7.24 -36.62 -2.69
CA PRO A 747 -6.46 -36.89 -1.49
C PRO A 747 -5.11 -37.54 -1.79
N ARG A 748 -4.03 -37.00 -1.23
CA ARG A 748 -2.66 -37.51 -1.39
C ARG A 748 -2.36 -38.63 -0.39
N ARG A 749 -3.13 -39.72 -0.42
CA ARG A 749 -3.00 -40.85 0.53
C ARG A 749 -1.60 -41.47 0.55
N GLN A 750 -0.87 -41.41 -0.56
CA GLN A 750 0.52 -41.83 -0.69
C GLN A 750 1.52 -41.03 0.16
N ASN A 751 1.12 -39.86 0.64
CA ASN A 751 1.92 -39.00 1.51
C ASN A 751 1.64 -39.26 3.00
N MET A 752 0.69 -40.14 3.34
CA MET A 752 0.49 -40.58 4.72
C MET A 752 1.63 -41.50 5.15
N VAL A 753 2.28 -41.19 6.26
CA VAL A 753 3.33 -42.03 6.82
C VAL A 753 2.74 -43.16 7.65
N GLN A 754 3.37 -44.33 7.58
CA GLN A 754 3.04 -45.46 8.45
C GLN A 754 3.86 -45.34 9.73
N SER A 755 3.19 -45.02 10.84
CA SER A 755 3.85 -44.80 12.12
C SER A 755 3.84 -46.06 12.97
N TRP A 756 4.86 -46.17 13.82
CA TRP A 756 5.02 -47.18 14.86
C TRP A 756 5.19 -46.50 16.21
N SER A 757 4.94 -47.24 17.28
CA SER A 757 5.18 -46.82 18.66
C SER A 757 6.11 -47.79 19.39
N VAL A 758 6.83 -47.29 20.38
CA VAL A 758 7.65 -48.12 21.28
C VAL A 758 6.89 -48.23 22.60
N ALA A 759 6.69 -49.45 23.09
CA ALA A 759 6.06 -49.67 24.39
C ALA A 759 6.84 -48.93 25.48
N THR A 760 6.18 -47.99 26.17
CA THR A 760 6.77 -47.29 27.31
C THR A 760 6.41 -48.04 28.58
N ALA A 761 7.34 -48.15 29.53
CA ALA A 761 7.17 -48.95 30.75
C ALA A 761 5.96 -48.55 31.63
N ASN A 762 5.34 -47.39 31.37
CA ASN A 762 4.28 -46.79 32.20
C ASN A 762 2.93 -46.59 31.46
N SER A 763 2.78 -47.02 30.20
CA SER A 763 1.53 -46.90 29.44
C SER A 763 1.23 -48.20 28.69
N SER A 764 0.05 -48.79 28.97
CA SER A 764 -0.46 -49.95 28.21
C SER A 764 -1.06 -49.57 26.86
N GLU A 765 -1.24 -48.28 26.58
CA GLU A 765 -1.85 -47.81 25.34
C GLU A 765 -0.79 -47.36 24.33
N PRO A 766 -0.90 -47.79 23.06
CA PRO A 766 -0.02 -47.37 21.98
C PRO A 766 -0.21 -45.88 21.67
N TYR A 767 0.90 -45.17 21.46
CA TYR A 767 0.88 -43.74 21.13
C TYR A 767 0.08 -43.50 19.84
N MET A 768 -0.97 -42.66 19.91
CA MET A 768 -1.92 -42.37 18.81
C MET A 768 -2.52 -43.62 18.12
N GLY A 769 -2.55 -44.76 18.81
CA GLY A 769 -3.05 -46.02 18.25
C GLY A 769 -2.10 -46.68 17.23
N PHE A 770 -0.82 -46.28 17.19
CA PHE A 770 0.15 -46.86 16.26
C PHE A 770 0.57 -48.28 16.67
N PRO A 771 0.80 -49.19 15.71
CA PRO A 771 1.31 -50.53 16.00
C PRO A 771 2.66 -50.45 16.73
N GLU A 772 2.95 -51.47 17.54
CA GLU A 772 4.26 -51.61 18.17
C GLU A 772 5.34 -51.83 17.10
N LEU A 773 6.51 -51.22 17.30
CA LEU A 773 7.65 -51.37 16.40
C LEU A 773 8.07 -52.84 16.33
N ASP A 774 8.15 -53.37 15.10
CA ASP A 774 8.50 -54.77 14.86
C ASP A 774 9.91 -55.07 15.38
N SER A 775 10.02 -56.06 16.27
CA SER A 775 11.28 -56.57 16.79
C SER A 775 12.27 -57.06 15.71
N SER A 776 11.77 -57.37 14.51
CA SER A 776 12.59 -57.80 13.37
C SER A 776 13.21 -56.63 12.58
N ASP A 777 12.72 -55.40 12.75
CA ASP A 777 13.27 -54.20 12.11
C ASP A 777 14.49 -53.68 12.89
N THR A 778 15.61 -54.38 12.70
CA THR A 778 16.87 -54.07 13.39
C THR A 778 17.40 -52.68 13.07
N ASP A 779 17.14 -52.16 11.87
CA ASP A 779 17.65 -50.86 11.44
C ASP A 779 16.93 -49.75 12.20
N THR A 780 15.60 -49.79 12.27
CA THR A 780 14.82 -48.82 13.04
C THR A 780 15.12 -48.92 14.54
N LEU A 781 15.25 -50.13 15.07
CA LEU A 781 15.65 -50.35 16.47
C LEU A 781 17.03 -49.75 16.80
N ASN A 782 17.99 -49.87 15.90
CA ASN A 782 19.32 -49.28 16.07
C ASN A 782 19.27 -47.74 16.06
N ARG A 783 18.45 -47.14 15.17
CA ARG A 783 18.23 -45.67 15.16
C ARG A 783 17.57 -45.20 16.45
N VAL A 784 16.53 -45.89 16.91
CA VAL A 784 15.84 -45.60 18.17
C VAL A 784 16.81 -45.69 19.35
N LYS A 785 17.66 -46.71 19.38
CA LYS A 785 18.69 -46.86 20.42
C LYS A 785 19.65 -45.66 20.43
N TRP A 786 20.19 -45.28 19.27
CA TRP A 786 21.08 -44.12 19.15
C TRP A 786 20.42 -42.83 19.68
N TRP A 787 19.18 -42.56 19.26
CA TRP A 787 18.46 -41.37 19.73
C TRP A 787 18.11 -41.43 21.21
N ASN A 788 17.80 -42.61 21.75
CA ASN A 788 17.58 -42.79 23.19
C ASN A 788 18.86 -42.55 23.99
N ASP A 789 20.02 -42.96 23.49
CA ASP A 789 21.31 -42.68 24.14
C ASP A 789 21.60 -41.18 24.16
N GLU A 790 21.28 -40.46 23.07
CA GLU A 790 21.42 -39.00 23.02
C GLU A 790 20.40 -38.28 23.93
N LEU A 791 19.15 -38.76 23.96
CA LEU A 791 18.06 -38.20 24.77
C LEU A 791 18.14 -38.56 26.26
N ALA A 792 18.95 -39.57 26.63
CA ALA A 792 19.13 -39.97 28.02
C ALA A 792 19.61 -38.81 28.91
N LYS A 793 20.40 -37.88 28.34
CA LYS A 793 20.87 -36.66 29.02
C LYS A 793 19.74 -35.74 29.47
N ASP A 794 18.60 -35.78 28.76
CA ASP A 794 17.43 -34.94 28.98
C ASP A 794 16.29 -35.68 29.71
N GLU A 795 16.53 -36.94 30.14
CA GLU A 795 15.53 -37.88 30.69
C GLU A 795 14.37 -38.18 29.72
N LEU A 796 14.66 -38.25 28.43
CA LEU A 796 13.68 -38.49 27.37
C LEU A 796 13.98 -39.78 26.61
N LYS A 797 12.95 -40.35 25.98
CA LYS A 797 13.06 -41.50 25.05
C LYS A 797 12.14 -41.30 23.86
N VAL A 798 12.52 -41.82 22.70
CA VAL A 798 11.67 -41.93 21.52
C VAL A 798 10.42 -42.73 21.87
N VAL A 799 9.25 -42.15 21.62
CA VAL A 799 7.95 -42.77 21.94
C VAL A 799 7.32 -43.36 20.68
N ALA A 800 7.48 -42.70 19.54
CA ALA A 800 6.94 -43.14 18.26
C ALA A 800 7.81 -42.63 17.11
N GLY A 801 7.54 -43.13 15.91
CA GLY A 801 8.20 -42.68 14.71
C GLY A 801 7.58 -43.23 13.45
N ALA A 802 8.15 -42.85 12.32
CA ALA A 802 7.76 -43.39 11.01
C ALA A 802 8.94 -43.40 10.06
N GLN A 803 8.81 -44.19 8.99
CA GLN A 803 9.75 -44.22 7.89
C GLN A 803 9.02 -44.03 6.56
N THR A 804 9.62 -43.25 5.66
CA THR A 804 9.12 -43.09 4.29
C THR A 804 10.24 -42.93 3.28
N GLU A 805 9.98 -43.35 2.04
CA GLU A 805 10.92 -43.26 0.92
C GLU A 805 10.38 -42.33 -0.15
N ILE A 806 11.12 -41.30 -0.54
CA ILE A 806 10.70 -40.28 -1.50
C ILE A 806 11.65 -40.27 -2.70
N HIS A 807 11.07 -40.30 -3.90
CA HIS A 807 11.82 -40.24 -5.16
C HIS A 807 11.76 -38.82 -5.74
N LEU A 808 12.91 -38.23 -6.01
CA LEU A 808 13.01 -36.96 -6.76
C LEU A 808 12.91 -37.22 -8.27
N ASN A 809 12.43 -36.23 -9.01
CA ASN A 809 12.35 -36.30 -10.47
C ASN A 809 13.59 -35.70 -11.13
N ALA A 810 13.86 -36.06 -12.38
CA ALA A 810 14.80 -35.31 -13.22
C ALA A 810 14.23 -33.91 -13.54
N LYS A 811 15.11 -32.92 -13.67
CA LYS A 811 14.77 -31.54 -14.06
C LYS A 811 13.93 -31.52 -15.34
N GLY A 812 12.84 -30.75 -15.33
CA GLY A 812 11.98 -30.51 -16.48
C GLY A 812 12.41 -29.29 -17.28
N TRP A 813 11.90 -29.15 -18.52
CA TRP A 813 12.11 -27.95 -19.34
C TRP A 813 11.70 -26.64 -18.68
N PHE A 814 10.79 -26.68 -17.70
CA PHE A 814 10.31 -25.52 -16.94
C PHE A 814 10.95 -25.36 -15.55
N SER A 815 11.98 -26.14 -15.21
CA SER A 815 12.69 -26.00 -13.93
C SER A 815 13.81 -24.95 -14.03
N LEU A 816 13.42 -23.67 -13.92
CA LEU A 816 14.32 -22.54 -13.64
C LEU A 816 14.09 -22.04 -12.22
#